data_AF-A0A2H3JSM1-F1
#
_entry.id   AF-A0A2H3JSM1-F1
#
_cell.length_a   1.000
_cell.length_b   1.000
_cell.length_c   1.000
_cell.angle_alpha   90.00
_cell.angle_beta   90.00
_cell.angle_gamma   90.00
#
_symmetry.space_group_name_H-M   'P 1'
#
loop_
_entity.id
_entity.type
_entity.pdbx_description
1 polymer ?
#
loop_
_entity_poly.entity_id
_entity_poly.type
_entity_poly.pdbx_seq_one_letter_code
_entity_poly.pdbx_strand_id
1 'polypeptide(L)'
;MDVDVITEGETEEPEYEIPFNLDTLRKHLSQVVLARRVLPNDVAARQKLLEESVYDVAVERLKHQSELIEDLGLGNKGLQNVDLRTWMWNWHLKLQVRLKAEVDALQEEERRIPTGSGRRSDPYRASALGPFLSLLKPEKLSLIAILELMHLQGTGGVIDGMKTARALLAVGKAVELEYKAEMCKKHNVAIPTSTGRPNERGYFTALAYRELHNHRIAAQKYLEDAEDWTSDWTQAVRVKIGSFLVDALMDVATVVRTAVDKKTGEVVTEEQPAFFHSYEYIRGYKLGVIKLNPEIAEKMAKESLRETLHPRHLPMLVKPKPWLNYDQGGYLFNRTYAMRFKDSQEQQNYLRHAAQMGNLELIFAGLDVLGSTPWQINRSVFDVVLEVWNSGVRWEKIPPAAYDVAEPGKPENHETEPKARVYYMMRMKNWQLQKAANHSDRCSVNYKIEIARAFLGDTIYFPHNVDFRGRAYPLPPHLSHIGDDLSRGLLKFGEAKPLGERGLRWLKIHLANLYGFDKADFDERVAFVDRQLDDIFDSATNPIHGRRWWTKADDPWQCLATCMELKAALESPNPYDYECALPVHQDGTCNGLQHYAALGGDAQGAKQVNLDVTERPADVYTYVANMVEQSMIEDREKGDYFATLLSGKIARKVVKQTVMTTVYGVTYIGAREQIEKQLKDRGDISAEECWGASAYVAKKVLGCIGDLFHGAKEIQNWLSVTARLISKSIPPERLEGTESPGTQSSSVESSDAQSSSTRFMNKSTLKKEQMTSVIWTTPLGLPIVQPYRATKRKQIITSLQTVYISDPSSPTIVNSQKQASAFPPNFIHSLDATHMMLTALECQTRGLTFASVHDSYWTHAGSIDEMSAIIRETFIALHSSDVLGKLAEEFRERYKGYKIPLTSINSAKLIQSLGLCLDSEIVAHNLDGTPAGTVPLSEVIRSNDDDADELADADEAEDKVSAAESEEGATESEEGAAKSKKGAAKGKKGKKKVGRPRTQTSTQSFSVQQLKNIFRESGFEGKFVELVDILPPLPKKGQFDVATIKKSLYFFS
;
A
#
# COMPACT_ATOMS: atom_id res chain seq x y z
N MET A 1 -15.38 45.86 60.30
CA MET A 1 -14.88 46.45 59.04
C MET A 1 -13.96 45.43 58.45
N ASP A 2 -14.62 44.52 57.73
CA ASP A 2 -14.01 43.51 56.88
C ASP A 2 -13.36 44.19 55.68
N VAL A 3 -12.17 43.74 55.31
CA VAL A 3 -11.63 43.94 53.97
C VAL A 3 -11.17 42.58 53.49
N ASP A 4 -11.88 42.12 52.47
CA ASP A 4 -11.82 40.80 51.86
C ASP A 4 -10.43 40.41 51.38
N VAL A 5 -9.99 39.22 51.76
CA VAL A 5 -8.91 38.49 51.09
C VAL A 5 -9.57 37.66 50.00
N ILE A 6 -9.46 38.12 48.76
CA ILE A 6 -9.86 37.38 47.57
C ILE A 6 -8.85 36.22 47.42
N THR A 7 -9.28 35.01 47.77
CA THR A 7 -8.56 33.78 47.37
C THR A 7 -8.83 33.54 45.89
N GLU A 8 -7.80 33.71 45.06
CA GLU A 8 -7.76 33.26 43.67
C GLU A 8 -8.09 31.76 43.65
N GLY A 9 -9.14 31.41 42.90
CA GLY A 9 -9.58 30.03 42.74
C GLY A 9 -8.51 29.18 42.08
N GLU A 10 -8.30 27.99 42.64
CA GLU A 10 -7.60 26.90 41.97
C GLU A 10 -8.20 26.74 40.57
N THR A 11 -7.36 26.90 39.55
CA THR A 11 -7.71 26.53 38.19
C THR A 11 -7.75 25.00 38.19
N GLU A 12 -8.96 24.43 38.18
CA GLU A 12 -9.15 23.01 37.92
C GLU A 12 -8.54 22.72 36.54
N GLU A 13 -7.35 22.11 36.52
CA GLU A 13 -6.83 21.46 35.33
C GLU A 13 -7.88 20.44 34.89
N PRO A 14 -8.36 20.45 33.63
CA PRO A 14 -9.30 19.44 33.19
C PRO A 14 -8.65 18.05 33.38
N GLU A 15 -9.23 17.24 34.26
CA GLU A 15 -8.87 15.82 34.42
C GLU A 15 -9.15 15.13 33.09
N TYR A 16 -8.12 15.04 32.25
CA TYR A 16 -8.20 14.31 31.00
C TYR A 16 -8.17 12.81 31.32
N GLU A 17 -9.32 12.16 31.12
CA GLU A 17 -9.43 10.70 31.15
C GLU A 17 -8.53 10.16 30.02
N ILE A 18 -7.36 9.64 30.40
CA ILE A 18 -6.38 9.08 29.47
C ILE A 18 -7.09 7.94 28.72
N PRO A 19 -7.22 7.99 27.38
CA PRO A 19 -7.79 6.90 26.62
C PRO A 19 -7.08 5.60 27.00
N PHE A 20 -7.86 4.58 27.29
CA PHE A 20 -7.44 3.30 27.85
C PHE A 20 -6.28 2.62 27.08
N ASN A 21 -6.05 3.06 25.83
CA ASN A 21 -4.99 2.74 24.86
C ASN A 21 -3.65 2.95 25.39
N LEU A 22 -3.58 4.12 25.96
CA LEU A 22 -2.37 4.72 26.36
C LEU A 22 -2.05 4.13 27.68
N ASP A 23 -3.03 3.89 28.55
CA ASP A 23 -2.80 3.10 29.75
C ASP A 23 -2.30 1.68 29.43
N THR A 24 -2.82 1.00 28.39
CA THR A 24 -2.32 -0.31 27.96
C THR A 24 -0.92 -0.32 27.40
N LEU A 25 -0.72 0.48 26.37
CA LEU A 25 0.57 0.65 25.72
C LEU A 25 1.57 1.14 26.76
N ARG A 26 1.23 2.12 27.61
CA ARG A 26 2.07 2.59 28.73
C ARG A 26 2.35 1.50 29.75
N LYS A 27 1.42 0.61 30.08
CA LYS A 27 1.66 -0.51 31.01
C LYS A 27 2.56 -1.61 30.41
N HIS A 28 2.47 -1.87 29.11
CA HIS A 28 3.40 -2.79 28.45
C HIS A 28 4.78 -2.15 28.26
N LEU A 29 4.81 -0.93 27.74
CA LEU A 29 6.02 -0.14 27.67
C LEU A 29 6.59 0.11 29.06
N SER A 30 5.78 0.12 30.12
CA SER A 30 6.28 0.16 31.49
C SER A 30 6.91 -1.18 31.91
N GLN A 31 6.49 -2.33 31.38
CA GLN A 31 7.24 -3.58 31.51
C GLN A 31 8.56 -3.51 30.75
N VAL A 32 8.61 -2.88 29.56
CA VAL A 32 9.87 -2.66 28.82
C VAL A 32 10.80 -1.72 29.60
N VAL A 33 10.25 -0.66 30.20
CA VAL A 33 10.95 0.28 31.08
C VAL A 33 11.33 -0.37 32.41
N LEU A 34 10.52 -1.27 32.95
CA LEU A 34 10.81 -2.05 34.15
C LEU A 34 11.92 -3.05 33.86
N ALA A 35 11.87 -3.75 32.73
CA ALA A 35 12.91 -4.63 32.24
C ALA A 35 14.22 -3.86 32.04
N ARG A 36 14.17 -2.59 31.62
CA ARG A 36 15.36 -1.71 31.63
C ARG A 36 15.89 -1.44 33.03
N ARG A 37 15.04 -1.30 34.05
CA ARG A 37 15.48 -1.13 35.46
C ARG A 37 16.05 -2.41 36.06
N VAL A 38 15.45 -3.56 35.75
CA VAL A 38 15.81 -4.87 36.32
C VAL A 38 16.99 -5.51 35.56
N LEU A 39 17.03 -5.34 34.24
CA LEU A 39 18.03 -5.89 33.31
C LEU A 39 18.72 -4.76 32.52
N PRO A 40 19.38 -3.78 33.17
CA PRO A 40 19.93 -2.61 32.49
C PRO A 40 21.00 -2.97 31.44
N ASN A 41 21.76 -4.03 31.69
CA ASN A 41 22.88 -4.44 30.83
C ASN A 41 22.53 -5.60 29.87
N ASP A 42 21.38 -6.27 30.05
CA ASP A 42 21.00 -7.43 29.24
C ASP A 42 19.96 -7.04 28.18
N VAL A 43 20.45 -6.36 27.14
CA VAL A 43 19.63 -5.91 26.00
C VAL A 43 19.02 -7.09 25.23
N ALA A 44 19.69 -8.24 25.20
CA ALA A 44 19.20 -9.43 24.51
C ALA A 44 18.00 -10.06 25.22
N ALA A 45 18.02 -10.16 26.55
CA ALA A 45 16.85 -10.60 27.32
C ALA A 45 15.68 -9.61 27.18
N ARG A 46 15.96 -8.30 27.17
CA ARG A 46 14.93 -7.26 26.90
C ARG A 46 14.32 -7.41 25.51
N GLN A 47 15.13 -7.69 24.48
CA GLN A 47 14.62 -7.96 23.13
C GLN A 47 13.75 -9.21 23.10
N LYS A 48 14.15 -10.27 23.80
CA LYS A 48 13.34 -11.49 23.88
C LYS A 48 11.96 -11.22 24.47
N LEU A 49 11.89 -10.45 25.57
CA LEU A 49 10.62 -10.05 26.17
C LEU A 49 9.74 -9.22 25.22
N LEU A 50 10.35 -8.37 24.38
CA LEU A 50 9.63 -7.60 23.35
C LEU A 50 9.04 -8.47 22.23
N GLU A 51 9.65 -9.61 21.94
CA GLU A 51 9.21 -10.53 20.88
C GLU A 51 8.38 -11.72 21.40
N GLU A 52 8.32 -11.93 22.71
CA GLU A 52 7.48 -12.95 23.34
C GLU A 52 5.99 -12.68 23.09
N SER A 53 5.19 -13.75 23.20
CA SER A 53 3.84 -13.83 22.62
C SER A 53 2.89 -12.73 23.11
N VAL A 54 2.39 -11.94 22.16
CA VAL A 54 1.31 -10.95 22.34
C VAL A 54 0.08 -11.54 23.05
N TYR A 55 -0.25 -12.80 22.78
CA TYR A 55 -1.43 -13.45 23.34
C TYR A 55 -1.25 -13.86 24.79
N ASP A 56 -0.05 -14.27 25.20
CA ASP A 56 0.22 -14.66 26.58
C ASP A 56 0.13 -13.43 27.51
N VAL A 57 0.62 -12.28 27.04
CA VAL A 57 0.48 -10.98 27.71
C VAL A 57 -0.99 -10.52 27.77
N ALA A 58 -1.75 -10.71 26.68
CA ALA A 58 -3.17 -10.35 26.64
C ALA A 58 -4.01 -11.16 27.65
N VAL A 59 -3.70 -12.46 27.81
CA VAL A 59 -4.35 -13.34 28.80
C VAL A 59 -4.05 -12.89 30.23
N GLU A 60 -2.77 -12.73 30.57
CA GLU A 60 -2.36 -12.30 31.92
C GLU A 60 -3.02 -10.97 32.30
N ARG A 61 -3.14 -10.06 31.34
CA ARG A 61 -3.76 -8.76 31.53
C ARG A 61 -5.26 -8.83 31.80
N LEU A 62 -6.02 -9.55 30.98
CA LEU A 62 -7.47 -9.70 31.18
C LEU A 62 -7.75 -10.36 32.53
N LYS A 63 -6.91 -11.33 32.92
CA LYS A 63 -7.00 -12.03 34.20
C LYS A 63 -6.70 -11.11 35.39
N HIS A 64 -5.54 -10.45 35.41
CA HIS A 64 -5.13 -9.55 36.51
C HIS A 64 -6.14 -8.42 36.73
N GLN A 65 -6.72 -7.88 35.66
CA GLN A 65 -7.71 -6.81 35.79
C GLN A 65 -9.05 -7.30 36.36
N SER A 66 -9.48 -8.51 36.00
CA SER A 66 -10.65 -9.14 36.63
C SER A 66 -10.42 -9.38 38.12
N GLU A 67 -9.25 -9.95 38.49
CA GLU A 67 -8.86 -10.21 39.88
C GLU A 67 -8.84 -8.92 40.71
N LEU A 68 -8.29 -7.83 40.17
CA LEU A 68 -8.23 -6.55 40.85
C LEU A 68 -9.62 -5.93 41.12
N ILE A 69 -10.58 -6.14 40.21
CA ILE A 69 -11.98 -5.68 40.39
C ILE A 69 -12.71 -6.55 41.42
N GLU A 70 -12.46 -7.86 41.42
CA GLU A 70 -12.98 -8.79 42.42
C GLU A 70 -12.44 -8.46 43.82
N ASP A 71 -11.14 -8.22 43.95
CA ASP A 71 -10.45 -7.87 45.20
C ASP A 71 -10.90 -6.53 45.78
N LEU A 72 -11.26 -5.56 44.93
CA LEU A 72 -11.81 -4.27 45.36
C LEU A 72 -13.28 -4.37 45.85
N GLY A 73 -13.90 -5.56 45.80
CA GLY A 73 -15.28 -5.78 46.27
C GLY A 73 -16.34 -5.04 45.44
N LEU A 74 -15.96 -4.59 44.23
CA LEU A 74 -16.79 -3.78 43.34
C LEU A 74 -17.79 -4.62 42.52
N GLY A 75 -17.69 -5.95 42.56
CA GLY A 75 -18.55 -6.86 41.79
C GLY A 75 -20.04 -6.85 42.14
N ASN A 76 -20.46 -6.20 43.24
CA ASN A 76 -21.85 -6.28 43.74
C ASN A 76 -22.51 -4.94 44.09
N LYS A 77 -21.89 -3.78 43.80
CA LYS A 77 -22.52 -2.46 44.02
C LYS A 77 -22.51 -1.65 42.73
N GLY A 78 -23.71 -1.23 42.30
CA GLY A 78 -23.96 -0.52 41.06
C GLY A 78 -23.17 0.78 40.90
N LEU A 79 -22.02 0.67 40.23
CA LEU A 79 -21.36 1.76 39.56
C LEU A 79 -21.48 1.54 38.05
N GLN A 80 -21.93 2.56 37.35
CA GLN A 80 -22.40 2.54 35.95
C GLN A 80 -21.29 2.33 34.89
N ASN A 81 -20.07 1.95 35.27
CA ASN A 81 -18.96 1.75 34.34
C ASN A 81 -18.34 0.35 34.50
N VAL A 82 -19.01 -0.67 33.97
CA VAL A 82 -18.37 -1.97 33.73
C VAL A 82 -17.40 -1.80 32.56
N ASP A 83 -16.10 -1.84 32.84
CA ASP A 83 -15.01 -1.76 31.84
C ASP A 83 -15.20 -2.80 30.71
N LEU A 84 -14.97 -2.40 29.46
CA LEU A 84 -15.07 -3.25 28.27
C LEU A 84 -14.25 -4.56 28.38
N ARG A 85 -13.11 -4.53 29.09
CA ARG A 85 -12.29 -5.74 29.34
C ARG A 85 -12.97 -6.74 30.25
N THR A 86 -13.80 -6.27 31.19
CA THR A 86 -14.61 -7.14 32.05
C THR A 86 -15.63 -7.90 31.21
N TRP A 87 -16.26 -7.23 30.24
CA TRP A 87 -17.13 -7.91 29.28
C TRP A 87 -16.35 -8.92 28.43
N MET A 88 -15.19 -8.53 27.88
CA MET A 88 -14.36 -9.45 27.10
C MET A 88 -13.90 -10.68 27.89
N TRP A 89 -13.52 -10.52 29.16
CA TRP A 89 -13.15 -11.63 30.03
C TRP A 89 -14.34 -12.55 30.33
N ASN A 90 -15.51 -11.97 30.61
CA ASN A 90 -16.74 -12.74 30.79
C ASN A 90 -17.14 -13.49 29.50
N TRP A 91 -17.04 -12.84 28.34
CA TRP A 91 -17.26 -13.48 27.04
C TRP A 91 -16.25 -14.60 26.83
N HIS A 92 -14.98 -14.39 27.17
CA HIS A 92 -13.90 -15.38 27.05
C HIS A 92 -14.20 -16.63 27.89
N LEU A 93 -14.55 -16.47 29.18
CA LEU A 93 -14.91 -17.59 30.05
C LEU A 93 -16.13 -18.37 29.54
N LYS A 94 -17.19 -17.67 29.14
CA LYS A 94 -18.40 -18.32 28.59
C LYS A 94 -18.11 -19.01 27.24
N LEU A 95 -17.34 -18.37 26.37
CA LEU A 95 -17.00 -18.88 25.04
C LEU A 95 -16.09 -20.10 25.13
N GLN A 96 -15.16 -20.17 26.07
CA GLN A 96 -14.34 -21.37 26.32
C GLN A 96 -15.19 -22.61 26.58
N VAL A 97 -16.17 -22.48 27.49
CA VAL A 97 -17.06 -23.58 27.86
C VAL A 97 -17.87 -24.04 26.65
N ARG A 98 -18.41 -23.07 25.90
CA ARG A 98 -19.18 -23.35 24.68
C ARG A 98 -18.33 -24.02 23.60
N LEU A 99 -17.17 -23.45 23.27
CA LEU A 99 -16.30 -23.98 22.22
C LEU A 99 -15.84 -25.39 22.55
N LYS A 100 -15.52 -25.69 23.82
CA LYS A 100 -15.18 -27.05 24.25
C LYS A 100 -16.31 -28.03 23.96
N ALA A 101 -17.54 -27.70 24.38
CA ALA A 101 -18.70 -28.56 24.16
C ALA A 101 -19.01 -28.77 22.67
N GLU A 102 -18.95 -27.71 21.86
CA GLU A 102 -19.22 -27.77 20.42
C GLU A 102 -18.13 -28.51 19.64
N VAL A 103 -16.85 -28.32 19.98
CA VAL A 103 -15.74 -29.05 19.33
C VAL A 103 -15.83 -30.54 19.66
N ASP A 104 -16.11 -30.91 20.91
CA ASP A 104 -16.30 -32.30 21.31
C ASP A 104 -17.51 -32.94 20.59
N ALA A 105 -18.63 -32.20 20.48
CA ALA A 105 -19.82 -32.65 19.76
C ALA A 105 -19.56 -32.83 18.25
N LEU A 106 -18.84 -31.89 17.63
CA LEU A 106 -18.46 -31.97 16.21
C LEU A 106 -17.54 -33.15 15.93
N GLN A 107 -16.54 -33.41 16.78
CA GLN A 107 -15.68 -34.58 16.63
C GLN A 107 -16.47 -35.88 16.71
N GLU A 108 -17.43 -35.97 17.62
CA GLU A 108 -18.28 -37.15 17.78
C GLU A 108 -19.23 -37.32 16.58
N GLU A 109 -19.80 -36.24 16.06
CA GLU A 109 -20.61 -36.24 14.83
C GLU A 109 -19.77 -36.71 13.63
N GLU A 110 -18.57 -36.18 13.46
CA GLU A 110 -17.65 -36.55 12.38
C GLU A 110 -17.17 -38.01 12.46
N ARG A 111 -16.96 -38.54 13.67
CA ARG A 111 -16.62 -39.97 13.88
C ARG A 111 -17.76 -40.92 13.54
N ARG A 112 -19.01 -40.47 13.66
CA ARG A 112 -20.22 -41.28 13.40
C ARG A 112 -20.59 -41.36 11.91
N ILE A 113 -20.01 -40.54 11.05
CA ILE A 113 -20.35 -40.48 9.62
C ILE A 113 -19.49 -41.50 8.83
N PRO A 114 -20.08 -42.51 8.16
CA PRO A 114 -19.34 -43.42 7.30
C PRO A 114 -18.75 -42.68 6.10
N THR A 115 -17.48 -42.96 5.79
CA THR A 115 -16.78 -42.51 4.59
C THR A 115 -17.48 -43.04 3.32
N GLY A 116 -18.52 -42.36 2.84
CA GLY A 116 -19.17 -42.73 1.57
C GLY A 116 -20.66 -42.40 1.41
N SER A 117 -21.39 -41.95 2.43
CA SER A 117 -22.82 -41.64 2.25
C SER A 117 -23.03 -40.26 1.61
N GLY A 118 -23.20 -40.25 0.29
CA GLY A 118 -23.50 -39.08 -0.52
C GLY A 118 -24.89 -38.50 -0.25
N ARG A 119 -25.01 -37.64 0.75
CA ARG A 119 -25.90 -36.47 0.85
C ARG A 119 -25.82 -35.95 2.28
N ARG A 120 -24.99 -34.94 2.50
CA ARG A 120 -25.03 -34.18 3.73
C ARG A 120 -26.27 -33.28 3.70
N SER A 121 -27.08 -33.32 4.76
CA SER A 121 -28.28 -32.48 4.87
C SER A 121 -27.95 -31.00 5.02
N ASP A 122 -26.72 -30.68 5.43
CA ASP A 122 -26.20 -29.32 5.56
C ASP A 122 -24.85 -29.17 4.83
N PRO A 123 -24.77 -28.37 3.74
CA PRO A 123 -23.53 -28.03 3.05
C PRO A 123 -22.47 -27.34 3.94
N TYR A 124 -22.90 -26.71 5.05
CA TYR A 124 -22.02 -26.06 6.01
C TYR A 124 -21.19 -27.09 6.80
N ARG A 125 -21.86 -28.11 7.35
CA ARG A 125 -21.28 -29.28 8.05
C ARG A 125 -20.58 -30.29 7.13
N ALA A 126 -20.42 -29.92 5.85
CA ALA A 126 -19.74 -30.74 4.85
C ALA A 126 -18.21 -30.60 4.80
N SER A 127 -17.62 -29.74 5.59
CA SER A 127 -16.17 -29.77 5.79
C SER A 127 -15.92 -30.37 7.15
N ALA A 128 -15.03 -31.37 7.24
CA ALA A 128 -14.59 -31.87 8.54
C ALA A 128 -13.80 -30.73 9.22
N LEU A 129 -14.45 -29.97 10.09
CA LEU A 129 -13.87 -28.81 10.78
C LEU A 129 -13.28 -29.23 12.12
N GLY A 130 -13.73 -30.36 12.68
CA GLY A 130 -13.26 -30.91 13.95
C GLY A 130 -11.74 -31.03 14.04
N PRO A 131 -11.02 -31.60 13.05
CA PRO A 131 -9.58 -31.71 13.08
C PRO A 131 -8.86 -30.37 13.21
N PHE A 132 -9.37 -29.32 12.55
CA PHE A 132 -8.73 -28.00 12.55
C PHE A 132 -9.00 -27.22 13.84
N LEU A 133 -10.22 -27.31 14.39
CA LEU A 133 -10.59 -26.68 15.66
C LEU A 133 -9.89 -27.33 16.86
N SER A 134 -9.38 -28.55 16.71
CA SER A 134 -8.70 -29.29 17.78
C SER A 134 -7.20 -29.01 17.86
N LEU A 135 -6.66 -28.23 16.91
CA LEU A 135 -5.24 -27.92 16.83
C LEU A 135 -4.78 -26.90 17.89
N LEU A 136 -5.71 -26.10 18.39
CA LEU A 136 -5.50 -25.16 19.49
C LEU A 136 -6.50 -25.46 20.61
N LYS A 137 -6.12 -25.10 21.84
CA LYS A 137 -7.03 -25.26 22.98
C LYS A 137 -8.20 -24.25 22.90
N PRO A 138 -9.40 -24.58 23.42
CA PRO A 138 -10.55 -23.69 23.41
C PRO A 138 -10.30 -22.31 24.05
N GLU A 139 -9.39 -22.24 25.02
CA GLU A 139 -8.95 -20.99 25.66
C GLU A 139 -8.26 -20.05 24.68
N LYS A 140 -7.39 -20.56 23.81
CA LYS A 140 -6.75 -19.74 22.78
C LYS A 140 -7.73 -19.35 21.67
N LEU A 141 -8.59 -20.29 21.24
CA LEU A 141 -9.58 -20.04 20.19
C LEU A 141 -10.57 -18.93 20.58
N SER A 142 -11.06 -18.94 21.83
CA SER A 142 -11.99 -17.92 22.30
C SER A 142 -11.35 -16.54 22.33
N LEU A 143 -10.09 -16.46 22.77
CA LEU A 143 -9.36 -15.19 22.82
C LEU A 143 -9.07 -14.64 21.42
N ILE A 144 -8.60 -15.49 20.49
CA ILE A 144 -8.35 -15.08 19.10
C ILE A 144 -9.63 -14.55 18.46
N ALA A 145 -10.76 -15.22 18.66
CA ALA A 145 -12.05 -14.80 18.11
C ALA A 145 -12.49 -13.42 18.63
N ILE A 146 -12.40 -13.20 19.94
CA ILE A 146 -12.74 -11.93 20.58
C ILE A 146 -11.82 -10.82 20.07
N LEU A 147 -10.50 -11.02 20.14
CA LEU A 147 -9.52 -9.98 19.82
C LEU A 147 -9.54 -9.58 18.34
N GLU A 148 -9.58 -10.55 17.42
CA GLU A 148 -9.60 -10.26 15.98
C GLU A 148 -10.90 -9.59 15.52
N LEU A 149 -12.05 -9.99 16.09
CA LEU A 149 -13.32 -9.35 15.76
C LEU A 149 -13.34 -7.90 16.28
N MET A 150 -12.87 -7.68 17.51
CA MET A 150 -12.79 -6.34 18.10
C MET A 150 -11.78 -5.44 17.35
N HIS A 151 -10.66 -6.01 16.86
CA HIS A 151 -9.65 -5.30 16.06
C HIS A 151 -10.20 -4.74 14.74
N LEU A 152 -11.16 -5.43 14.13
CA LEU A 152 -11.70 -5.06 12.83
C LEU A 152 -12.74 -3.94 12.86
N GLN A 153 -13.11 -3.40 14.03
CA GLN A 153 -14.05 -2.28 14.14
C GLN A 153 -13.59 -1.06 13.34
N GLY A 154 -14.53 -0.47 12.59
CA GLY A 154 -14.29 0.72 11.76
C GLY A 154 -13.49 0.41 10.49
N THR A 155 -13.29 -0.87 10.14
CA THR A 155 -12.59 -1.25 8.90
C THR A 155 -13.57 -1.42 7.74
N GLY A 156 -13.10 -1.12 6.52
CA GLY A 156 -13.87 -1.35 5.30
C GLY A 156 -15.07 -0.42 5.11
N GLY A 157 -15.00 0.81 5.64
CA GLY A 157 -16.01 1.84 5.41
C GLY A 157 -17.33 1.67 6.18
N VAL A 158 -17.41 0.68 7.07
CA VAL A 158 -18.59 0.43 7.90
C VAL A 158 -18.48 1.21 9.20
N ILE A 159 -19.47 2.07 9.47
CA ILE A 159 -19.57 2.82 10.73
C ILE A 159 -19.94 1.84 11.85
N ASP A 160 -19.18 1.84 12.94
CA ASP A 160 -19.39 0.99 14.12
C ASP A 160 -19.53 -0.51 13.79
N GLY A 161 -18.71 -0.98 12.82
CA GLY A 161 -18.76 -2.37 12.36
C GLY A 161 -17.61 -2.77 11.44
N MET A 162 -17.76 -3.92 10.80
CA MET A 162 -16.85 -4.42 9.78
C MET A 162 -17.55 -5.24 8.69
N LYS A 163 -16.90 -5.38 7.53
CA LYS A 163 -17.34 -6.31 6.47
C LYS A 163 -17.22 -7.75 6.98
N THR A 164 -18.31 -8.53 6.95
CA THR A 164 -18.35 -9.90 7.49
C THR A 164 -17.27 -10.80 6.88
N ALA A 165 -17.09 -10.78 5.55
CA ALA A 165 -16.10 -11.63 4.88
C ALA A 165 -14.66 -11.40 5.39
N ARG A 166 -14.31 -10.13 5.68
CA ARG A 166 -12.99 -9.77 6.23
C ARG A 166 -12.82 -10.29 7.66
N ALA A 167 -13.87 -10.21 8.48
CA ALA A 167 -13.88 -10.74 9.84
C ALA A 167 -13.62 -12.24 9.88
N LEU A 168 -14.36 -13.01 9.08
CA LEU A 168 -14.22 -14.47 9.06
C LEU A 168 -12.84 -14.90 8.57
N LEU A 169 -12.29 -14.23 7.55
CA LEU A 169 -10.95 -14.49 7.04
C LEU A 169 -9.85 -14.17 8.05
N ALA A 170 -9.94 -13.02 8.73
CA ALA A 170 -8.94 -12.59 9.70
C ALA A 170 -8.86 -13.54 10.89
N VAL A 171 -10.01 -13.89 11.47
CA VAL A 171 -10.10 -14.83 12.60
C VAL A 171 -9.54 -16.20 12.21
N GLY A 172 -9.94 -16.74 11.05
CA GLY A 172 -9.43 -18.03 10.56
C GLY A 172 -7.92 -18.04 10.29
N LYS A 173 -7.39 -16.96 9.71
CA LYS A 173 -5.95 -16.80 9.47
C LYS A 173 -5.16 -16.66 10.76
N ALA A 174 -5.69 -15.96 11.77
CA ALA A 174 -5.07 -15.82 13.08
C ALA A 174 -4.95 -17.17 13.80
N VAL A 175 -6.00 -18.00 13.75
CA VAL A 175 -5.99 -19.38 14.30
C VAL A 175 -4.90 -20.23 13.65
N GLU A 176 -4.79 -20.21 12.31
CA GLU A 176 -3.76 -20.96 11.59
C GLU A 176 -2.34 -20.49 11.96
N LEU A 177 -2.12 -19.17 12.04
CA LEU A 177 -0.82 -18.59 12.40
C LEU A 177 -0.41 -18.95 13.82
N GLU A 178 -1.34 -18.95 14.78
CA GLU A 178 -1.06 -19.33 16.17
C GLU A 178 -0.75 -20.83 16.29
N TYR A 179 -1.48 -21.69 15.58
CA TYR A 179 -1.16 -23.12 15.52
C TYR A 179 0.25 -23.36 15.00
N LYS A 180 0.62 -22.70 13.89
CA LYS A 180 1.97 -22.79 13.32
C LYS A 180 3.03 -22.33 14.32
N ALA A 181 2.77 -21.25 15.06
CA ALA A 181 3.67 -20.76 16.11
C ALA A 181 3.83 -21.75 17.28
N GLU A 182 2.73 -22.35 17.76
CA GLU A 182 2.77 -23.34 18.85
C GLU A 182 3.50 -24.62 18.43
N MET A 183 3.34 -25.03 17.18
CA MET A 183 4.03 -26.19 16.63
C MET A 183 5.55 -25.99 16.51
N CYS A 184 5.99 -24.78 16.14
CA CYS A 184 7.40 -24.42 16.16
C CYS A 184 7.98 -24.50 17.58
N LYS A 185 7.24 -24.01 18.59
CA LYS A 185 7.64 -24.09 20.01
C LYS A 185 7.71 -25.55 20.50
N LYS A 186 6.70 -26.38 20.18
CA LYS A 186 6.57 -27.76 20.68
C LYS A 186 7.61 -28.72 20.13
N HIS A 187 7.96 -28.60 18.86
CA HIS A 187 8.94 -29.49 18.23
C HIS A 187 10.37 -29.11 18.58
N ASN A 188 10.57 -28.06 19.39
CA ASN A 188 11.88 -27.56 19.77
C ASN A 188 12.77 -27.39 18.53
N VAL A 189 12.15 -27.06 17.38
CA VAL A 189 12.86 -26.73 16.16
C VAL A 189 13.70 -25.55 16.58
N ALA A 190 14.99 -25.79 16.72
CA ALA A 190 15.91 -24.76 17.07
C ALA A 190 15.79 -23.73 15.94
N ILE A 191 15.09 -22.63 16.20
CA ILE A 191 15.51 -21.35 15.64
C ILE A 191 17.01 -21.35 15.93
N PRO A 192 17.91 -21.29 14.92
CA PRO A 192 19.34 -21.36 15.17
C PRO A 192 19.68 -20.27 16.18
N THR A 193 19.73 -20.66 17.44
CA THR A 193 20.12 -19.84 18.56
C THR A 193 21.60 -20.03 18.51
N SER A 194 22.29 -18.94 18.16
CA SER A 194 23.75 -18.87 18.20
C SER A 194 24.18 -19.18 19.63
N THR A 195 24.30 -20.47 19.94
CA THR A 195 24.78 -21.01 21.20
C THR A 195 26.20 -21.48 20.97
N GLY A 196 27.00 -20.54 20.51
CA GLY A 196 28.44 -20.50 20.72
C GLY A 196 28.78 -19.04 20.87
N ARG A 197 29.31 -18.62 22.01
CA ARG A 197 29.95 -17.29 22.12
C ARG A 197 31.06 -17.24 21.06
N PRO A 198 30.97 -16.44 20.00
CA PRO A 198 32.08 -16.29 19.06
C PRO A 198 32.94 -15.13 19.56
N ASN A 199 34.23 -15.40 19.76
CA ASN A 199 35.24 -14.41 20.10
C ASN A 199 35.13 -13.15 19.23
N GLU A 200 35.37 -11.99 19.85
CA GLU A 200 35.26 -10.62 19.33
C GLU A 200 36.22 -10.26 18.17
N ARG A 201 36.31 -11.05 17.10
CA ARG A 201 37.13 -10.71 15.93
C ARG A 201 36.36 -10.84 14.61
N GLY A 202 35.91 -9.68 14.12
CA GLY A 202 35.81 -9.33 12.71
C GLY A 202 34.80 -10.11 11.85
N TYR A 203 33.54 -9.67 11.87
CA TYR A 203 32.44 -10.17 11.03
C TYR A 203 32.56 -9.90 9.52
N PHE A 204 33.73 -9.54 9.00
CA PHE A 204 33.91 -9.05 7.62
C PHE A 204 35.18 -9.58 6.95
N THR A 205 35.32 -10.91 6.87
CA THR A 205 36.30 -11.55 5.97
C THR A 205 35.59 -12.51 5.00
N ALA A 206 36.12 -12.64 3.78
CA ALA A 206 35.59 -13.55 2.75
C ALA A 206 35.50 -15.03 3.23
N LEU A 207 36.35 -15.41 4.19
CA LEU A 207 36.33 -16.73 4.81
C LEU A 207 35.12 -16.92 5.74
N ALA A 208 34.79 -15.89 6.53
CA ALA A 208 33.61 -15.87 7.38
C ALA A 208 32.31 -15.91 6.56
N TYR A 209 32.26 -15.22 5.42
CA TYR A 209 31.14 -15.33 4.46
C TYR A 209 30.95 -16.76 3.93
N ARG A 210 32.04 -17.46 3.61
CA ARG A 210 32.00 -18.85 3.13
C ARG A 210 31.56 -19.83 4.22
N GLU A 211 32.00 -19.63 5.45
CA GLU A 211 31.54 -20.41 6.61
C GLU A 211 30.06 -20.13 6.93
N LEU A 212 29.62 -18.87 6.83
CA LEU A 212 28.21 -18.49 6.97
C LEU A 212 27.36 -19.13 5.85
N HIS A 213 27.83 -19.13 4.60
CA HIS A 213 27.16 -19.79 3.47
C HIS A 213 27.04 -21.31 3.65
N ASN A 214 28.10 -21.98 4.14
CA ASN A 214 28.03 -23.41 4.46
C ASN A 214 27.07 -23.69 5.63
N HIS A 215 27.01 -22.79 6.61
CA HIS A 215 26.05 -22.85 7.71
C HIS A 215 24.61 -22.57 7.22
N ARG A 216 24.42 -21.71 6.21
CA ARG A 216 23.13 -21.44 5.53
C ARG A 216 22.59 -22.68 4.81
N ILE A 217 23.42 -23.40 4.06
CA ILE A 217 23.03 -24.65 3.38
C ILE A 217 22.63 -25.74 4.39
N ALA A 218 23.36 -25.83 5.51
CA ALA A 218 23.04 -26.78 6.58
C ALA A 218 21.74 -26.43 7.33
N ALA A 219 21.53 -25.14 7.65
CA ALA A 219 20.30 -24.66 8.27
C ALA A 219 19.08 -24.78 7.35
N GLN A 220 19.25 -24.56 6.04
CA GLN A 220 18.21 -24.73 5.02
C GLN A 220 17.73 -26.18 4.95
N LYS A 221 18.64 -27.16 4.88
CA LYS A 221 18.26 -28.59 4.91
C LYS A 221 17.49 -28.94 6.18
N TYR A 222 17.93 -28.44 7.33
CA TYR A 222 17.22 -28.65 8.60
C TYR A 222 15.83 -28.00 8.65
N LEU A 223 15.61 -26.87 7.96
CA LEU A 223 14.33 -26.14 7.97
C LEU A 223 13.32 -26.71 6.96
N GLU A 224 13.77 -27.06 5.75
CA GLU A 224 12.95 -27.74 4.74
C GLU A 224 12.43 -29.08 5.29
N ASP A 225 13.31 -29.87 5.94
CA ASP A 225 12.94 -31.12 6.62
C ASP A 225 12.00 -30.90 7.83
N ALA A 226 11.95 -29.68 8.40
CA ALA A 226 11.16 -29.32 9.57
C ALA A 226 9.86 -28.56 9.27
N GLU A 227 9.58 -28.13 8.03
CA GLU A 227 8.34 -27.43 7.64
C GLU A 227 7.41 -28.27 6.75
N ASP A 228 7.92 -29.35 6.14
CA ASP A 228 7.17 -30.23 5.22
C ASP A 228 5.93 -30.93 5.84
N TRP A 229 5.73 -30.82 7.16
CA TRP A 229 4.65 -31.49 7.88
C TRP A 229 3.39 -30.63 8.10
N THR A 230 3.39 -29.33 7.77
CA THR A 230 2.18 -28.47 7.89
C THR A 230 1.74 -27.88 6.55
N SER A 231 0.68 -28.42 5.94
CA SER A 231 0.05 -27.85 4.75
C SER A 231 -0.74 -26.57 5.07
N ASP A 232 -0.68 -25.58 4.19
CA ASP A 232 -1.47 -24.35 4.30
C ASP A 232 -2.98 -24.62 4.24
N TRP A 233 -3.75 -23.88 5.04
CA TRP A 233 -5.20 -23.99 5.01
C TRP A 233 -5.78 -23.25 3.81
N THR A 234 -6.78 -23.85 3.17
CA THR A 234 -7.53 -23.18 2.09
C THR A 234 -8.34 -22.01 2.65
N GLN A 235 -8.63 -21.00 1.82
CA GLN A 235 -9.47 -19.87 2.23
C GLN A 235 -10.88 -20.31 2.68
N ALA A 236 -11.41 -21.37 2.08
CA ALA A 236 -12.69 -21.94 2.48
C ALA A 236 -12.65 -22.48 3.92
N VAL A 237 -11.57 -23.17 4.30
CA VAL A 237 -11.37 -23.67 5.67
C VAL A 237 -11.21 -22.50 6.64
N ARG A 238 -10.35 -21.52 6.32
CA ARG A 238 -10.16 -20.31 7.15
C ARG A 238 -11.50 -19.62 7.44
N VAL A 239 -12.30 -19.39 6.41
CA VAL A 239 -13.60 -18.71 6.56
C VAL A 239 -14.62 -19.54 7.33
N LYS A 240 -14.65 -20.86 7.13
CA LYS A 240 -15.56 -21.71 7.90
C LYS A 240 -15.19 -21.75 9.39
N ILE A 241 -13.90 -21.84 9.71
CA ILE A 241 -13.39 -21.77 11.09
C ILE A 241 -13.70 -20.39 11.68
N GLY A 242 -13.39 -19.32 10.96
CA GLY A 242 -13.73 -17.96 11.38
C GLY A 242 -15.23 -17.78 11.59
N SER A 243 -16.07 -18.30 10.70
CA SER A 243 -17.54 -18.26 10.84
C SER A 243 -18.00 -18.99 12.08
N PHE A 244 -17.49 -20.19 12.34
CA PHE A 244 -17.83 -20.98 13.51
C PHE A 244 -17.48 -20.24 14.81
N LEU A 245 -16.27 -19.67 14.88
CA LEU A 245 -15.82 -18.94 16.07
C LEU A 245 -16.58 -17.63 16.28
N VAL A 246 -16.84 -16.87 15.22
CA VAL A 246 -17.58 -15.60 15.30
C VAL A 246 -19.05 -15.87 15.66
N ASP A 247 -19.68 -16.88 15.08
CA ASP A 247 -21.05 -17.29 15.41
C ASP A 247 -21.16 -17.72 16.89
N ALA A 248 -20.21 -18.56 17.35
CA ALA A 248 -20.15 -18.96 18.75
C ALA A 248 -19.96 -17.77 19.71
N LEU A 249 -19.16 -16.77 19.31
CA LEU A 249 -18.98 -15.53 20.05
C LEU A 249 -20.26 -14.68 20.04
N MET A 250 -20.95 -14.55 18.91
CA MET A 250 -22.14 -13.71 18.77
C MET A 250 -23.30 -14.15 19.67
N ASP A 251 -23.53 -15.46 19.89
CA ASP A 251 -24.61 -15.86 20.80
C ASP A 251 -24.23 -15.78 22.28
N VAL A 252 -22.93 -15.73 22.60
CA VAL A 252 -22.45 -15.68 23.99
C VAL A 252 -22.20 -14.24 24.46
N ALA A 253 -21.79 -13.37 23.55
CA ALA A 253 -21.40 -12.01 23.86
C ALA A 253 -22.63 -11.12 24.05
N THR A 254 -22.91 -10.78 25.30
CA THR A 254 -23.99 -9.88 25.71
C THR A 254 -23.45 -8.67 26.46
N VAL A 255 -24.20 -7.57 26.42
CA VAL A 255 -23.94 -6.33 27.13
C VAL A 255 -25.20 -5.81 27.80
N VAL A 256 -25.02 -5.17 28.95
CA VAL A 256 -26.10 -4.51 29.67
C VAL A 256 -26.19 -3.06 29.18
N ARG A 257 -27.35 -2.68 28.65
CA ARG A 257 -27.63 -1.33 28.17
C ARG A 257 -28.69 -0.68 29.03
N THR A 258 -28.45 0.56 29.44
CA THR A 258 -29.40 1.37 30.21
C THR A 258 -29.86 2.55 29.36
N ALA A 259 -31.16 2.68 29.13
CA ALA A 259 -31.73 3.77 28.33
C ALA A 259 -33.00 4.32 28.99
N VAL A 260 -33.24 5.61 28.81
CA VAL A 260 -34.48 6.26 29.25
C VAL A 260 -35.55 6.03 28.18
N ASP A 261 -36.66 5.40 28.56
CA ASP A 261 -37.80 5.24 27.65
C ASP A 261 -38.40 6.63 27.35
N LYS A 262 -38.46 6.98 26.06
CA LYS A 262 -38.97 8.27 25.58
C LYS A 262 -40.44 8.51 25.90
N LYS A 263 -41.21 7.47 26.24
CA LYS A 263 -42.65 7.57 26.53
C LYS A 263 -42.95 7.63 28.03
N THR A 264 -42.21 6.90 28.85
CA THR A 264 -42.46 6.78 30.30
C THR A 264 -41.49 7.59 31.14
N GLY A 265 -40.32 7.96 30.60
CA GLY A 265 -39.26 8.66 31.33
C GLY A 265 -38.50 7.76 32.32
N GLU A 266 -38.81 6.46 32.37
CA GLU A 266 -38.16 5.51 33.27
C GLU A 266 -36.85 4.99 32.67
N VAL A 267 -35.87 4.76 33.55
CA VAL A 267 -34.58 4.18 33.21
C VAL A 267 -34.74 2.67 33.10
N VAL A 268 -34.73 2.13 31.88
CA VAL A 268 -34.83 0.69 31.62
C VAL A 268 -33.43 0.14 31.37
N THR A 269 -33.10 -0.97 32.04
CA THR A 269 -31.85 -1.70 31.84
C THR A 269 -32.15 -3.07 31.24
N GLU A 270 -31.56 -3.39 30.09
CA GLU A 270 -31.79 -4.62 29.34
C GLU A 270 -30.45 -5.24 28.91
N GLU A 271 -30.39 -6.57 28.90
CA GLU A 271 -29.26 -7.32 28.33
C GLU A 271 -29.48 -7.52 26.82
N GLN A 272 -28.53 -7.06 26.01
CA GLN A 272 -28.60 -7.08 24.55
C GLN A 272 -27.37 -7.77 23.96
N PRO A 273 -27.45 -8.32 22.73
CA PRO A 273 -26.27 -8.85 22.04
C PRO A 273 -25.20 -7.78 21.83
N ALA A 274 -23.95 -8.16 22.04
CA ALA A 274 -22.78 -7.33 21.81
C ALA A 274 -22.54 -7.06 20.31
N PHE A 275 -22.82 -8.06 19.49
CA PHE A 275 -22.61 -8.03 18.05
C PHE A 275 -23.88 -8.46 17.34
N PHE A 276 -24.20 -7.83 16.22
CA PHE A 276 -25.31 -8.25 15.39
C PHE A 276 -24.96 -8.20 13.91
N HIS A 277 -25.46 -9.17 13.17
CA HIS A 277 -25.28 -9.27 11.73
C HIS A 277 -26.38 -8.48 11.01
N SER A 278 -26.00 -7.67 10.03
CA SER A 278 -26.93 -6.89 9.21
C SER A 278 -26.42 -6.73 7.79
N TYR A 279 -27.20 -6.05 6.95
CA TYR A 279 -26.83 -5.75 5.56
C TYR A 279 -26.93 -4.27 5.27
N GLU A 280 -25.93 -3.73 4.58
CA GLU A 280 -25.91 -2.36 4.07
C GLU A 280 -25.90 -2.37 2.54
N TYR A 281 -26.49 -1.34 1.92
CA TYR A 281 -26.44 -1.16 0.47
C TYR A 281 -25.39 -0.12 0.12
N ILE A 282 -24.31 -0.58 -0.54
CA ILE A 282 -23.26 0.30 -1.06
C ILE A 282 -23.37 0.28 -2.59
N ARG A 283 -23.64 1.44 -3.19
CA ARG A 283 -23.80 1.60 -4.65
C ARG A 283 -24.78 0.60 -5.28
N GLY A 284 -25.84 0.24 -4.54
CA GLY A 284 -26.87 -0.71 -4.98
C GLY A 284 -26.57 -2.19 -4.68
N TYR A 285 -25.37 -2.53 -4.20
CA TYR A 285 -25.00 -3.90 -3.83
C TYR A 285 -25.24 -4.16 -2.34
N LYS A 286 -25.83 -5.32 -2.04
CA LYS A 286 -26.08 -5.78 -0.66
C LYS A 286 -24.79 -6.33 -0.06
N LEU A 287 -24.25 -5.65 0.95
CA LEU A 287 -23.03 -6.03 1.67
C LEU A 287 -23.39 -6.49 3.09
N GLY A 288 -22.95 -7.70 3.44
CA GLY A 288 -23.07 -8.20 4.81
C GLY A 288 -22.06 -7.55 5.75
N VAL A 289 -22.54 -7.05 6.88
CA VAL A 289 -21.73 -6.36 7.89
C VAL A 289 -22.03 -6.92 9.28
N ILE A 290 -21.01 -6.97 10.13
CA ILE A 290 -21.17 -7.22 11.56
C ILE A 290 -21.08 -5.85 12.24
N LYS A 291 -22.12 -5.47 12.97
CA LYS A 291 -22.20 -4.23 13.72
C LYS A 291 -22.06 -4.50 15.21
N LEU A 292 -21.51 -3.52 15.91
CA LEU A 292 -21.37 -3.55 17.35
C LEU A 292 -22.60 -2.87 17.98
N ASN A 293 -22.97 -3.34 19.17
CA ASN A 293 -23.95 -2.64 20.00
C ASN A 293 -23.46 -1.19 20.23
N PRO A 294 -24.35 -0.18 20.14
CA PRO A 294 -23.96 1.22 20.39
C PRO A 294 -23.20 1.43 21.70
N GLU A 295 -23.53 0.70 22.77
CA GLU A 295 -22.78 0.77 24.04
C GLU A 295 -21.33 0.31 23.89
N ILE A 296 -21.10 -0.75 23.10
CA ILE A 296 -19.75 -1.20 22.81
C ILE A 296 -19.07 -0.23 21.85
N ALA A 297 -19.76 0.31 20.85
CA ALA A 297 -19.17 1.26 19.92
C ALA A 297 -18.77 2.57 20.64
N GLU A 298 -19.62 3.06 21.54
CA GLU A 298 -19.36 4.23 22.37
C GLU A 298 -18.23 3.96 23.37
N LYS A 299 -18.24 2.80 24.04
CA LYS A 299 -17.11 2.40 24.87
C LYS A 299 -15.86 2.20 24.05
N MET A 300 -15.90 1.61 22.87
CA MET A 300 -14.73 1.46 22.00
C MET A 300 -14.18 2.80 21.50
N ALA A 301 -15.04 3.81 21.36
CA ALA A 301 -14.65 5.16 21.01
C ALA A 301 -13.96 5.90 22.17
N LYS A 302 -14.27 5.53 23.42
CA LYS A 302 -13.68 6.07 24.65
C LYS A 302 -12.49 5.24 25.17
N GLU A 303 -12.60 3.92 25.09
CA GLU A 303 -11.74 2.83 25.53
C GLU A 303 -11.34 2.02 24.28
N SER A 304 -10.15 2.19 23.70
CA SER A 304 -9.81 1.43 22.50
C SER A 304 -9.57 -0.07 22.81
N LEU A 305 -9.84 -0.95 21.85
CA LEU A 305 -9.50 -2.38 21.92
C LEU A 305 -8.46 -2.81 20.89
N ARG A 306 -7.90 -1.85 20.15
CA ARG A 306 -6.58 -2.01 19.51
C ARG A 306 -5.46 -2.18 20.56
N GLU A 307 -5.89 -2.18 21.81
CA GLU A 307 -5.23 -1.96 23.08
C GLU A 307 -4.49 -3.20 23.56
N THR A 308 -5.31 -4.23 23.69
CA THR A 308 -5.05 -5.53 24.28
C THR A 308 -4.09 -6.39 23.46
N LEU A 309 -3.76 -5.99 22.23
CA LEU A 309 -2.81 -6.67 21.37
C LEU A 309 -1.58 -5.76 21.16
N HIS A 310 -0.50 -6.13 21.84
CA HIS A 310 0.85 -5.61 21.61
C HIS A 310 1.13 -5.44 20.10
N PRO A 311 1.77 -4.35 19.64
CA PRO A 311 2.24 -4.24 18.28
C PRO A 311 3.24 -5.37 18.04
N ARG A 312 2.82 -6.40 17.29
CA ARG A 312 3.62 -7.61 17.04
C ARG A 312 5.04 -7.28 16.52
N HIS A 313 5.20 -6.11 15.91
CA HIS A 313 6.44 -5.60 15.35
C HIS A 313 6.74 -4.19 15.90
N LEU A 314 7.51 -4.13 16.99
CA LEU A 314 8.13 -2.89 17.53
C LEU A 314 9.58 -2.74 17.03
N PRO A 315 10.20 -1.56 17.17
CA PRO A 315 11.64 -1.39 16.95
C PRO A 315 12.46 -2.36 17.82
N MET A 316 13.57 -2.88 17.29
CA MET A 316 14.43 -3.81 18.00
C MET A 316 15.45 -3.06 18.86
N LEU A 317 15.78 -3.57 20.04
CA LEU A 317 16.85 -3.04 20.90
C LEU A 317 18.24 -3.53 20.50
N VAL A 318 18.29 -4.57 19.66
CA VAL A 318 19.52 -5.19 19.17
C VAL A 318 19.53 -5.14 17.65
N LYS A 319 20.71 -5.29 17.05
CA LYS A 319 20.85 -5.40 15.60
C LYS A 319 19.96 -6.53 15.08
N PRO A 320 19.20 -6.31 13.99
CA PRO A 320 18.39 -7.34 13.38
C PRO A 320 19.17 -8.59 13.00
N LYS A 321 18.46 -9.72 12.94
CA LYS A 321 18.99 -10.93 12.32
C LYS A 321 19.27 -10.63 10.84
N PRO A 322 20.50 -10.89 10.34
CA PRO A 322 20.81 -10.76 8.93
C PRO A 322 19.85 -11.59 8.07
N TRP A 323 19.52 -11.11 6.89
CA TRP A 323 18.74 -11.85 5.91
C TRP A 323 19.58 -12.97 5.32
N LEU A 324 19.20 -14.21 5.65
CA LEU A 324 19.87 -15.43 5.21
C LEU A 324 19.07 -16.17 4.14
N ASN A 325 17.76 -15.96 4.11
CA ASN A 325 16.84 -16.55 3.14
C ASN A 325 15.62 -15.64 2.96
N TYR A 326 14.75 -15.96 2.01
CA TYR A 326 13.55 -15.18 1.69
C TYR A 326 12.55 -15.06 2.86
N ASP A 327 12.63 -15.93 3.87
CA ASP A 327 11.77 -16.00 5.05
C ASP A 327 12.55 -16.07 6.38
N GLN A 328 13.85 -15.76 6.33
CA GLN A 328 14.75 -15.81 7.48
C GLN A 328 15.60 -14.54 7.55
N GLY A 329 15.17 -13.58 8.37
CA GLY A 329 15.87 -12.33 8.66
C GLY A 329 14.97 -11.38 9.46
N GLY A 330 15.48 -10.20 9.80
CA GLY A 330 14.74 -9.19 10.56
C GLY A 330 14.68 -9.49 12.06
N TYR A 331 13.53 -9.94 12.56
CA TYR A 331 13.32 -10.25 13.99
C TYR A 331 14.05 -11.53 14.44
N LEU A 332 14.28 -11.68 15.74
CA LEU A 332 15.02 -12.83 16.30
C LEU A 332 14.15 -14.08 16.43
N PHE A 333 12.92 -13.92 16.90
CA PHE A 333 11.98 -14.98 17.26
C PHE A 333 10.75 -14.99 16.37
N ASN A 334 10.35 -13.84 15.83
CA ASN A 334 9.24 -13.73 14.88
C ASN A 334 9.68 -14.03 13.44
N ARG A 335 9.01 -14.97 12.77
CA ARG A 335 9.23 -15.26 11.34
C ARG A 335 8.79 -14.07 10.49
N THR A 336 9.66 -13.61 9.59
CA THR A 336 9.34 -12.53 8.63
C THR A 336 9.87 -12.83 7.24
N TYR A 337 9.24 -12.24 6.23
CA TYR A 337 9.59 -12.42 4.82
C TYR A 337 10.35 -11.20 4.27
N ALA A 338 11.37 -11.47 3.46
CA ALA A 338 12.19 -10.47 2.80
C ALA A 338 11.37 -9.63 1.80
N MET A 339 10.32 -10.21 1.20
CA MET A 339 9.39 -9.52 0.29
C MET A 339 7.96 -9.53 0.82
N ARG A 340 7.27 -8.40 0.70
CA ARG A 340 5.83 -8.25 0.93
C ARG A 340 5.06 -8.68 -0.33
N PHE A 341 4.35 -9.80 -0.27
CA PHE A 341 3.42 -10.24 -1.32
C PHE A 341 2.00 -10.40 -0.76
N LYS A 342 0.99 -9.95 -1.52
CA LYS A 342 -0.43 -10.01 -1.13
C LYS A 342 -1.05 -11.33 -1.60
N ASP A 343 -0.83 -12.39 -0.82
CA ASP A 343 -1.37 -13.73 -1.07
C ASP A 343 -1.07 -14.27 -2.50
N SER A 344 0.00 -13.79 -3.16
CA SER A 344 0.40 -14.26 -4.50
C SER A 344 1.39 -15.41 -4.39
N GLN A 345 0.90 -16.63 -4.64
CA GLN A 345 1.74 -17.83 -4.61
C GLN A 345 2.84 -17.79 -5.68
N GLU A 346 2.55 -17.20 -6.83
CA GLU A 346 3.49 -17.05 -7.93
C GLU A 346 4.71 -16.21 -7.50
N GLN A 347 4.48 -15.06 -6.86
CA GLN A 347 5.55 -14.21 -6.32
C GLN A 347 6.42 -14.96 -5.32
N GLN A 348 5.78 -15.69 -4.39
CA GLN A 348 6.48 -16.46 -3.38
C GLN A 348 7.35 -17.57 -4.00
N ASN A 349 6.83 -18.28 -5.01
CA ASN A 349 7.56 -19.35 -5.68
C ASN A 349 8.80 -18.82 -6.43
N TYR A 350 8.66 -17.72 -7.18
CA TYR A 350 9.78 -17.08 -7.86
C TYR A 350 10.84 -16.57 -6.88
N LEU A 351 10.41 -15.96 -5.77
CA LEU A 351 11.31 -15.49 -4.74
C LEU A 351 12.08 -16.64 -4.08
N ARG A 352 11.38 -17.73 -3.72
CA ARG A 352 11.99 -18.95 -3.15
C ARG A 352 13.03 -19.53 -4.11
N HIS A 353 12.70 -19.68 -5.38
CA HIS A 353 13.61 -20.21 -6.39
C HIS A 353 14.84 -19.29 -6.58
N ALA A 354 14.65 -17.97 -6.63
CA ALA A 354 15.76 -17.02 -6.72
C ALA A 354 16.67 -17.06 -5.48
N ALA A 355 16.10 -17.25 -4.29
CA ALA A 355 16.86 -17.44 -3.06
C ALA A 355 17.70 -18.72 -3.11
N GLN A 356 17.11 -19.84 -3.54
CA GLN A 356 17.79 -21.13 -3.69
C GLN A 356 18.96 -21.07 -4.69
N MET A 357 18.83 -20.27 -5.74
CA MET A 357 19.88 -20.04 -6.74
C MET A 357 20.97 -19.07 -6.26
N GLY A 358 20.81 -18.42 -5.11
CA GLY A 358 21.76 -17.43 -4.59
C GLY A 358 21.68 -16.04 -5.26
N ASN A 359 20.63 -15.78 -6.05
CA ASN A 359 20.50 -14.52 -6.81
C ASN A 359 20.11 -13.31 -5.94
N LEU A 360 19.73 -13.53 -4.68
CA LEU A 360 19.21 -12.48 -3.78
C LEU A 360 20.23 -11.94 -2.78
N GLU A 361 21.50 -12.38 -2.84
CA GLU A 361 22.51 -12.02 -1.84
C GLU A 361 22.73 -10.50 -1.72
N LEU A 362 22.74 -9.78 -2.85
CA LEU A 362 22.88 -8.30 -2.83
C LEU A 362 21.64 -7.62 -2.22
N ILE A 363 20.45 -8.19 -2.44
CA ILE A 363 19.20 -7.69 -1.84
C ILE A 363 19.24 -7.88 -0.32
N PHE A 364 19.64 -9.07 0.14
CA PHE A 364 19.76 -9.38 1.56
C PHE A 364 20.79 -8.50 2.24
N ALA A 365 21.97 -8.34 1.64
CA ALA A 365 22.99 -7.44 2.16
C ALA A 365 22.52 -5.98 2.21
N GLY A 366 21.79 -5.50 1.20
CA GLY A 366 21.21 -4.15 1.21
C GLY A 366 20.19 -3.96 2.34
N LEU A 367 19.32 -4.95 2.57
CA LEU A 367 18.37 -4.94 3.69
C LEU A 367 19.07 -4.98 5.05
N ASP A 368 20.18 -5.71 5.15
CA ASP A 368 20.99 -5.80 6.38
C ASP A 368 21.66 -4.46 6.71
N VAL A 369 22.18 -3.74 5.70
CA VAL A 369 22.72 -2.39 5.87
C VAL A 369 21.65 -1.45 6.43
N LEU A 370 20.48 -1.40 5.77
CA LEU A 370 19.37 -0.56 6.20
C LEU A 370 18.86 -0.94 7.60
N GLY A 371 18.82 -2.23 7.91
CA GLY A 371 18.36 -2.76 9.19
C GLY A 371 19.34 -2.53 10.35
N SER A 372 20.63 -2.47 10.05
CA SER A 372 21.70 -2.36 11.05
C SER A 372 21.99 -0.93 11.48
N THR A 373 21.44 0.07 10.80
CA THR A 373 21.60 1.48 11.16
C THR A 373 20.98 1.76 12.54
N PRO A 374 21.76 2.19 13.53
CA PRO A 374 21.25 2.49 14.87
C PRO A 374 20.52 3.83 14.90
N TRP A 375 19.44 3.89 15.65
CA TRP A 375 18.62 5.09 15.86
C TRP A 375 18.41 5.37 17.34
N GLN A 376 18.10 6.62 17.66
CA GLN A 376 17.69 7.06 18.98
C GLN A 376 16.55 8.06 18.89
N ILE A 377 15.74 8.12 19.95
CA ILE A 377 14.70 9.14 20.08
C ILE A 377 15.35 10.49 20.42
N ASN A 378 15.01 11.53 19.66
CA ASN A 378 15.43 12.89 19.93
C ASN A 378 14.66 13.45 21.13
N ARG A 379 15.30 13.42 22.30
CA ARG A 379 14.69 13.85 23.57
C ARG A 379 14.19 15.29 23.54
N SER A 380 15.00 16.23 23.02
CA SER A 380 14.66 17.64 23.02
C SER A 380 13.40 17.92 22.18
N VAL A 381 13.24 17.25 21.04
CA VAL A 381 12.03 17.35 20.23
C VAL A 381 10.86 16.61 20.89
N PHE A 382 11.11 15.44 21.46
CA PHE A 382 10.08 14.66 22.16
C PHE A 382 9.43 15.45 23.31
N ASP A 383 10.21 16.20 24.08
CA ASP A 383 9.70 17.01 25.19
C ASP A 383 8.75 18.11 24.70
N VAL A 384 9.10 18.78 23.58
CA VAL A 384 8.24 19.78 22.91
C VAL A 384 6.97 19.14 22.36
N VAL A 385 7.09 17.99 21.69
CA VAL A 385 5.95 17.22 21.18
C VAL A 385 4.99 16.85 22.31
N LEU A 386 5.53 16.45 23.47
CA LEU A 386 4.74 16.06 24.62
C LEU A 386 3.97 17.25 25.22
N GLU A 387 4.61 18.41 25.34
CA GLU A 387 3.95 19.64 25.80
C GLU A 387 2.81 20.05 24.86
N VAL A 388 3.08 20.07 23.54
CA VAL A 388 2.07 20.36 22.53
C VAL A 388 0.93 19.33 22.57
N TRP A 389 1.24 18.06 22.68
CA TRP A 389 0.25 16.98 22.75
C TRP A 389 -0.68 17.12 23.97
N ASN A 390 -0.10 17.41 25.13
CA ASN A 390 -0.84 17.56 26.39
C ASN A 390 -1.71 18.82 26.42
N SER A 391 -1.36 19.87 25.67
CA SER A 391 -2.20 21.08 25.55
C SER A 391 -3.56 20.81 24.88
N GLY A 392 -3.68 19.72 24.11
CA GLY A 392 -4.91 19.32 23.45
C GLY A 392 -5.35 20.20 22.26
N VAL A 393 -4.63 21.29 21.96
CA VAL A 393 -4.94 22.18 20.83
C VAL A 393 -4.34 21.68 19.52
N ARG A 394 -4.88 22.16 18.39
CA ARG A 394 -4.28 21.88 17.09
C ARG A 394 -2.95 22.59 17.00
N TRP A 395 -1.92 21.86 16.62
CA TRP A 395 -0.61 22.45 16.38
C TRP A 395 0.06 21.78 15.19
N GLU A 396 0.28 22.54 14.11
CA GLU A 396 0.75 22.00 12.84
C GLU A 396 -0.05 20.76 12.41
N LYS A 397 0.64 19.65 12.13
CA LYS A 397 0.06 18.36 11.75
C LYS A 397 -0.41 17.52 12.95
N ILE A 398 -0.23 17.99 14.20
CA ILE A 398 -0.76 17.32 15.39
C ILE A 398 -2.27 17.65 15.52
N PRO A 399 -3.15 16.65 15.45
CA PRO A 399 -4.60 16.87 15.51
C PRO A 399 -5.06 17.23 16.93
N PRO A 400 -6.01 18.17 17.07
CA PRO A 400 -6.56 18.59 18.36
C PRO A 400 -7.35 17.47 19.04
N ALA A 401 -7.50 17.59 20.37
CA ALA A 401 -8.25 16.66 21.20
C ALA A 401 -9.75 16.65 20.85
N ALA A 402 -10.34 17.84 20.79
CA ALA A 402 -11.67 18.05 20.24
C ALA A 402 -11.57 18.50 18.79
N TYR A 403 -12.45 17.99 17.92
CA TYR A 403 -12.49 18.46 16.54
C TYR A 403 -12.89 19.94 16.52
N ASP A 404 -12.00 20.76 15.98
CA ASP A 404 -12.01 22.23 16.05
C ASP A 404 -12.90 22.90 14.99
N VAL A 405 -13.42 22.13 14.03
CA VAL A 405 -14.35 22.63 13.01
C VAL A 405 -15.78 22.49 13.48
N ALA A 406 -16.51 23.62 13.48
CA ALA A 406 -17.91 23.67 13.89
C ALA A 406 -18.81 22.77 13.02
N GLU A 407 -19.83 22.19 13.66
CA GLU A 407 -20.86 21.40 12.98
C GLU A 407 -21.60 22.28 11.95
N PRO A 408 -21.80 21.81 10.70
CA PRO A 408 -22.53 22.58 9.70
C PRO A 408 -23.93 22.93 10.17
N GLY A 409 -24.30 24.21 10.15
CA GLY A 409 -25.65 24.66 10.48
C GLY A 409 -26.69 24.22 9.43
N LYS A 410 -27.90 23.88 9.90
CA LYS A 410 -29.05 23.59 9.04
C LYS A 410 -29.44 24.87 8.27
N PRO A 411 -29.46 24.87 6.92
CA PRO A 411 -29.82 26.06 6.15
C PRO A 411 -31.30 26.42 6.31
N GLU A 412 -31.65 27.71 6.25
CA GLU A 412 -33.04 28.19 6.42
C GLU A 412 -34.01 27.57 5.40
N ASN A 413 -33.55 27.35 4.16
CA ASN A 413 -34.34 26.74 3.07
C ASN A 413 -34.32 25.20 3.08
N HIS A 414 -33.87 24.55 4.17
CA HIS A 414 -33.73 23.08 4.22
C HIS A 414 -35.05 22.33 3.97
N GLU A 415 -36.18 22.90 4.40
CA GLU A 415 -37.49 22.26 4.30
C GLU A 415 -38.25 22.64 3.02
N THR A 416 -37.88 23.77 2.41
CA THR A 416 -38.54 24.32 1.22
C THR A 416 -37.84 23.90 -0.08
N GLU A 417 -36.51 23.74 -0.08
CA GLU A 417 -35.74 23.43 -1.29
C GLU A 417 -35.01 22.08 -1.21
N PRO A 418 -35.31 21.12 -2.11
CA PRO A 418 -34.62 19.82 -2.15
C PRO A 418 -33.09 19.91 -2.32
N LYS A 419 -32.58 20.91 -3.05
CA LYS A 419 -31.14 21.14 -3.25
C LYS A 419 -30.45 21.53 -1.95
N ALA A 420 -31.03 22.46 -1.19
CA ALA A 420 -30.48 22.88 0.10
C ALA A 420 -30.37 21.72 1.10
N ARG A 421 -31.34 20.81 1.09
CA ARG A 421 -31.31 19.57 1.88
C ARG A 421 -30.17 18.63 1.48
N VAL A 422 -29.96 18.43 0.18
CA VAL A 422 -28.85 17.61 -0.34
C VAL A 422 -27.50 18.22 0.04
N TYR A 423 -27.33 19.54 -0.13
CA TYR A 423 -26.10 20.23 0.27
C TYR A 423 -25.83 20.16 1.78
N TYR A 424 -26.88 20.26 2.61
CA TYR A 424 -26.73 20.07 4.05
C TYR A 424 -26.29 18.64 4.39
N MET A 425 -26.95 17.62 3.83
CA MET A 425 -26.55 16.21 4.06
C MET A 425 -25.12 15.94 3.60
N MET A 426 -24.69 16.51 2.46
CA MET A 426 -23.32 16.36 1.96
C MET A 426 -22.31 17.05 2.88
N ARG A 427 -22.59 18.28 3.33
CA ARG A 427 -21.73 18.98 4.30
C ARG A 427 -21.65 18.24 5.65
N MET A 428 -22.77 17.74 6.15
CA MET A 428 -22.83 16.98 7.39
C MET A 428 -22.03 15.67 7.28
N LYS A 429 -22.18 14.96 6.16
CA LYS A 429 -21.39 13.75 5.88
C LYS A 429 -19.89 14.06 5.82
N ASN A 430 -19.50 15.13 5.13
CA ASN A 430 -18.10 15.55 5.07
C ASN A 430 -17.55 15.92 6.45
N TRP A 431 -18.32 16.64 7.27
CA TRP A 431 -17.93 16.98 8.63
C TRP A 431 -17.76 15.73 9.52
N GLN A 432 -18.69 14.78 9.45
CA GLN A 432 -18.58 13.51 10.17
C GLN A 432 -17.35 12.71 9.74
N LEU A 433 -17.05 12.66 8.44
CA LEU A 433 -15.86 12.02 7.90
C LEU A 433 -14.58 12.69 8.39
N GLN A 434 -14.51 14.03 8.40
CA GLN A 434 -13.35 14.76 8.89
C GLN A 434 -13.17 14.60 10.41
N LYS A 435 -14.26 14.57 11.18
CA LYS A 435 -14.22 14.28 12.63
C LYS A 435 -13.65 12.88 12.89
N ALA A 436 -14.08 11.88 12.13
CA ALA A 436 -13.55 10.52 12.22
C ALA A 436 -12.07 10.44 11.79
N ALA A 437 -11.69 11.16 10.74
CA ALA A 437 -10.30 11.27 10.30
C ALA A 437 -9.41 11.90 11.40
N ASN A 438 -9.86 12.99 12.03
CA ASN A 438 -9.16 13.63 13.15
C ASN A 438 -8.92 12.66 14.31
N HIS A 439 -9.92 11.85 14.66
CA HIS A 439 -9.77 10.82 15.69
C HIS A 439 -8.74 9.74 15.29
N SER A 440 -8.76 9.28 14.04
CA SER A 440 -7.79 8.32 13.52
C SER A 440 -6.36 8.88 13.54
N ASP A 441 -6.16 10.11 13.08
CA ASP A 441 -4.87 10.80 13.09
C ASP A 441 -4.37 10.98 14.52
N ARG A 442 -5.27 11.35 15.44
CA ARG A 442 -4.94 11.52 16.86
C ARG A 442 -4.48 10.21 17.47
N CYS A 443 -5.16 9.10 17.18
CA CYS A 443 -4.70 7.77 17.61
C CYS A 443 -3.31 7.43 17.05
N SER A 444 -3.07 7.71 15.77
CA SER A 444 -1.78 7.46 15.11
C SER A 444 -0.61 8.22 15.77
N VAL A 445 -0.79 9.53 16.02
CA VAL A 445 0.21 10.36 16.70
C VAL A 445 0.49 9.84 18.11
N ASN A 446 -0.56 9.42 18.81
CA ASN A 446 -0.44 8.92 20.16
C ASN A 446 0.39 7.62 20.26
N TYR A 447 0.18 6.68 19.33
CA TYR A 447 1.03 5.49 19.21
C TYR A 447 2.50 5.85 19.03
N LYS A 448 2.80 6.83 18.18
CA LYS A 448 4.18 7.29 17.97
C LYS A 448 4.79 7.86 19.24
N ILE A 449 4.04 8.72 19.96
CA ILE A 449 4.48 9.34 21.21
C ILE A 449 4.75 8.28 22.28
N GLU A 450 3.84 7.33 22.47
CA GLU A 450 4.02 6.30 23.50
C GLU A 450 5.17 5.35 23.15
N ILE A 451 5.28 4.91 21.89
CA ILE A 451 6.44 4.11 21.46
C ILE A 451 7.74 4.90 21.67
N ALA A 452 7.80 6.17 21.25
CA ALA A 452 8.98 7.02 21.45
C ALA A 452 9.31 7.19 22.95
N ARG A 453 8.30 7.35 23.81
CA ARG A 453 8.46 7.43 25.27
C ARG A 453 9.15 6.18 25.83
N ALA A 454 8.76 5.00 25.36
CA ALA A 454 9.29 3.73 25.87
C ALA A 454 10.76 3.49 25.52
N PHE A 455 11.13 3.86 24.30
CA PHE A 455 12.48 3.71 23.77
C PHE A 455 13.36 4.93 24.06
N LEU A 456 12.91 5.86 24.90
CA LEU A 456 13.66 7.07 25.22
C LEU A 456 14.98 6.71 25.92
N GLY A 457 16.10 6.97 25.24
CA GLY A 457 17.44 6.65 25.72
C GLY A 457 17.89 5.19 25.53
N ASP A 458 17.14 4.39 24.77
CA ASP A 458 17.63 3.15 24.19
C ASP A 458 18.10 3.40 22.75
N THR A 459 19.07 2.61 22.28
CA THR A 459 19.40 2.53 20.84
C THR A 459 18.49 1.51 20.20
N ILE A 460 17.80 1.91 19.13
CA ILE A 460 16.81 1.09 18.42
C ILE A 460 17.22 0.83 16.97
N TYR A 461 16.73 -0.28 16.41
CA TYR A 461 16.98 -0.71 15.04
C TYR A 461 15.66 -1.02 14.34
N PHE A 462 15.61 -0.72 13.04
CA PHE A 462 14.43 -0.96 12.21
C PHE A 462 14.76 -2.05 11.19
N PRO A 463 14.40 -3.32 11.41
CA PRO A 463 14.60 -4.34 10.39
C PRO A 463 13.77 -4.02 9.14
N HIS A 464 14.36 -4.15 7.95
CA HIS A 464 13.72 -3.81 6.68
C HIS A 464 13.31 -5.05 5.89
N ASN A 465 12.28 -4.90 5.07
CA ASN A 465 11.92 -5.82 3.98
C ASN A 465 11.61 -5.04 2.69
N VAL A 466 11.41 -5.71 1.56
CA VAL A 466 11.03 -5.07 0.30
C VAL A 466 9.57 -5.30 -0.06
N ASP A 467 8.98 -4.44 -0.89
CA ASP A 467 7.79 -4.81 -1.66
C ASP A 467 8.14 -5.66 -2.89
N PHE A 468 7.14 -6.11 -3.65
CA PHE A 468 7.37 -6.92 -4.85
C PHE A 468 8.17 -6.20 -5.96
N ARG A 469 8.37 -4.88 -5.86
CA ARG A 469 9.14 -4.07 -6.81
C ARG A 469 10.58 -3.87 -6.34
N GLY A 470 10.90 -4.26 -5.10
CA GLY A 470 12.21 -4.11 -4.49
C GLY A 470 12.36 -2.91 -3.54
N ARG A 471 11.34 -2.05 -3.39
CA ARG A 471 11.44 -0.88 -2.51
C ARG A 471 11.49 -1.31 -1.05
N ALA A 472 12.48 -0.84 -0.31
CA ALA A 472 12.66 -1.19 1.10
C ALA A 472 11.71 -0.43 2.03
N TYR A 473 11.26 -1.11 3.09
CA TYR A 473 10.35 -0.60 4.12
C TYR A 473 10.72 -1.18 5.49
N PRO A 474 10.75 -0.38 6.57
CA PRO A 474 10.79 -0.89 7.93
C PRO A 474 9.63 -1.87 8.21
N LEU A 475 9.92 -2.95 8.93
CA LEU A 475 8.93 -3.89 9.44
C LEU A 475 8.04 -3.27 10.56
N PRO A 476 8.57 -2.48 11.52
CA PRO A 476 7.74 -1.75 12.48
C PRO A 476 6.83 -0.71 11.79
N PRO A 477 5.49 -0.80 11.91
CA PRO A 477 4.58 0.03 11.10
C PRO A 477 4.23 1.39 11.72
N HIS A 478 4.41 1.57 13.03
CA HIS A 478 3.87 2.73 13.75
C HIS A 478 4.84 3.90 13.87
N LEU A 479 6.09 3.64 14.29
CA LEU A 479 7.15 4.63 14.40
C LEU A 479 8.34 4.13 13.58
N SER A 480 8.73 4.89 12.55
CA SER A 480 9.93 4.66 11.76
C SER A 480 10.31 5.92 10.97
N HIS A 481 11.53 5.99 10.45
CA HIS A 481 12.03 7.13 9.68
C HIS A 481 11.32 7.32 8.31
N ILE A 482 10.62 6.31 7.79
CA ILE A 482 9.76 6.46 6.59
C ILE A 482 8.45 7.21 6.89
N GLY A 483 8.11 7.40 8.17
CA GLY A 483 6.90 8.08 8.61
C GLY A 483 6.80 9.55 8.20
N ASP A 484 5.79 10.23 8.75
CA ASP A 484 5.56 11.66 8.59
C ASP A 484 6.65 12.51 9.27
N ASP A 485 6.62 13.82 9.03
CA ASP A 485 7.55 14.81 9.58
C ASP A 485 7.76 14.65 11.10
N LEU A 486 6.68 14.42 11.87
CA LEU A 486 6.78 14.14 13.31
C LEU A 486 7.63 12.89 13.61
N SER A 487 7.40 11.79 12.89
CA SER A 487 8.19 10.56 13.07
C SER A 487 9.67 10.79 12.76
N ARG A 488 9.98 11.59 11.75
CA ARG A 488 11.35 11.92 11.34
C ARG A 488 12.04 12.85 12.33
N GLY A 489 11.36 13.91 12.78
CA GLY A 489 11.90 14.84 13.78
C GLY A 489 12.14 14.18 15.15
N LEU A 490 11.41 13.13 15.48
CA LEU A 490 11.61 12.32 16.69
C LEU A 490 12.83 11.38 16.61
N LEU A 491 13.43 11.17 15.44
CA LEU A 491 14.49 10.18 15.24
C LEU A 491 15.81 10.86 14.86
N LYS A 492 16.91 10.39 15.46
CA LYS A 492 18.28 10.71 15.09
C LYS A 492 19.12 9.44 15.02
N PHE A 493 20.30 9.47 14.40
CA PHE A 493 21.19 8.32 14.43
C PHE A 493 21.65 8.01 15.86
N GLY A 494 21.84 6.73 16.16
CA GLY A 494 22.33 6.29 17.47
C GLY A 494 23.83 6.51 17.65
N GLU A 495 24.56 6.71 16.56
CA GLU A 495 25.97 7.08 16.54
C GLU A 495 26.09 8.55 16.10
N ALA A 496 26.90 9.33 16.81
CA ALA A 496 27.21 10.72 16.43
C ALA A 496 28.58 10.75 15.71
N LYS A 497 28.75 11.69 14.78
CA LYS A 497 30.02 11.90 14.08
C LYS A 497 30.39 13.39 14.08
N PRO A 498 31.67 13.75 14.13
CA PRO A 498 32.09 15.15 14.09
C PRO A 498 31.62 15.81 12.79
N LEU A 499 31.14 17.06 12.88
CA LEU A 499 30.65 17.80 11.72
C LEU A 499 31.76 18.07 10.69
N GLY A 500 32.93 18.51 11.16
CA GLY A 500 33.93 19.13 10.31
C GLY A 500 33.42 20.41 9.64
N GLU A 501 34.27 21.04 8.83
CA GLU A 501 33.93 22.27 8.11
C GLU A 501 32.75 22.07 7.14
N ARG A 502 32.80 20.97 6.38
CA ARG A 502 31.78 20.61 5.39
C ARG A 502 30.46 20.20 6.03
N GLY A 503 30.48 19.47 7.15
CA GLY A 503 29.25 19.06 7.82
C GLY A 503 28.49 20.23 8.44
N LEU A 504 29.17 21.25 8.99
CA LEU A 504 28.48 22.45 9.45
C LEU A 504 27.77 23.18 8.30
N ARG A 505 28.42 23.26 7.12
CA ARG A 505 27.81 23.81 5.91
C ARG A 505 26.58 23.01 5.49
N TRP A 506 26.68 21.68 5.47
CA TRP A 506 25.56 20.80 5.11
C TRP A 506 24.41 20.85 6.11
N LEU A 507 24.67 21.05 7.40
CA LEU A 507 23.63 21.23 8.40
C LEU A 507 22.82 22.52 8.17
N LYS A 508 23.49 23.61 7.77
CA LYS A 508 22.80 24.85 7.35
C LYS A 508 21.98 24.66 6.08
N ILE A 509 22.53 23.98 5.07
CA ILE A 509 21.78 23.66 3.84
C ILE A 509 20.56 22.81 4.15
N HIS A 510 20.70 21.82 5.04
CA HIS A 510 19.61 20.97 5.48
C HIS A 510 18.48 21.78 6.12
N LEU A 511 18.81 22.72 7.01
CA LEU A 511 17.83 23.61 7.62
C LEU A 511 17.10 24.48 6.56
N ALA A 512 17.83 25.02 5.58
CA ALA A 512 17.22 25.79 4.49
C ALA A 512 16.27 24.93 3.64
N ASN A 513 16.63 23.68 3.36
CA ASN A 513 15.80 22.73 2.63
C ASN A 513 14.50 22.44 3.39
N LEU A 514 14.59 22.13 4.69
CA LEU A 514 13.42 21.87 5.54
C LEU A 514 12.49 23.08 5.70
N TYR A 515 13.04 24.30 5.63
CA TYR A 515 12.27 25.54 5.65
C TYR A 515 11.56 25.84 4.31
N GLY A 516 11.89 25.11 3.23
CA GLY A 516 11.32 25.31 1.89
C GLY A 516 12.14 26.25 0.99
N PHE A 517 13.37 26.61 1.37
CA PHE A 517 14.30 27.42 0.57
C PHE A 517 15.25 26.55 -0.29
N ASP A 518 14.72 25.51 -0.91
CA ASP A 518 15.46 24.45 -1.62
C ASP A 518 15.76 24.76 -3.10
N LYS A 519 15.29 25.90 -3.63
CA LYS A 519 15.50 26.32 -5.04
C LYS A 519 16.67 27.28 -5.25
N ALA A 520 17.22 27.79 -4.15
CA ALA A 520 18.44 28.57 -4.16
C ALA A 520 19.66 27.67 -4.37
N ASP A 521 20.78 28.26 -4.80
CA ASP A 521 22.06 27.54 -4.77
C ASP A 521 22.51 27.28 -3.32
N PHE A 522 23.51 26.43 -3.13
CA PHE A 522 23.92 26.03 -1.80
C PHE A 522 24.50 27.17 -0.96
N ASP A 523 25.11 28.20 -1.58
CA ASP A 523 25.72 29.30 -0.84
C ASP A 523 24.64 30.31 -0.41
N GLU A 524 23.64 30.56 -1.25
CA GLU A 524 22.44 31.32 -0.91
C GLU A 524 21.65 30.66 0.23
N ARG A 525 21.56 29.32 0.25
CA ARG A 525 20.93 28.55 1.34
C ARG A 525 21.66 28.74 2.67
N VAL A 526 22.99 28.69 2.65
CA VAL A 526 23.81 28.98 3.84
C VAL A 526 23.60 30.41 4.31
N ALA A 527 23.65 31.38 3.39
CA ALA A 527 23.44 32.79 3.71
C ALA A 527 22.02 33.08 4.24
N PHE A 528 21.01 32.33 3.80
CA PHE A 528 19.66 32.40 4.36
C PHE A 528 19.65 32.02 5.84
N VAL A 529 20.29 30.89 6.19
CA VAL A 529 20.40 30.45 7.58
C VAL A 529 21.19 31.45 8.43
N ASP A 530 22.30 31.97 7.91
CA ASP A 530 23.12 32.96 8.62
C ASP A 530 22.36 34.26 8.93
N ARG A 531 21.43 34.68 8.05
CA ARG A 531 20.54 35.83 8.29
C ARG A 531 19.42 35.55 9.30
N GLN A 532 19.18 34.30 9.65
CA GLN A 532 18.07 33.87 10.52
C GLN A 532 18.56 33.27 11.84
N LEU A 533 19.86 33.42 12.16
CA LEU A 533 20.45 32.85 13.39
C LEU A 533 19.68 33.23 14.65
N ASP A 534 19.24 34.49 14.77
CA ASP A 534 18.45 34.93 15.94
C ASP A 534 17.12 34.15 16.08
N ASP A 535 16.45 33.86 14.96
CA ASP A 535 15.20 33.10 14.93
C ASP A 535 15.42 31.60 15.19
N ILE A 536 16.56 31.08 14.74
CA ILE A 536 16.99 29.71 14.99
C ILE A 536 17.30 29.50 16.48
N PHE A 537 18.05 30.43 17.09
CA PHE A 537 18.38 30.39 18.52
C PHE A 537 17.13 30.55 19.39
N ASP A 538 16.21 31.44 19.01
CA ASP A 538 14.91 31.58 19.67
C ASP A 538 14.08 30.29 19.56
N SER A 539 13.97 29.72 18.36
CA SER A 539 13.22 28.46 18.12
C SER A 539 13.81 27.28 18.89
N ALA A 540 15.13 27.19 19.00
CA ALA A 540 15.81 26.13 19.74
C ALA A 540 15.71 26.30 21.26
N THR A 541 15.63 27.53 21.77
CA THR A 541 15.60 27.81 23.22
C THR A 541 14.19 27.83 23.78
N ASN A 542 13.26 28.48 23.08
CA ASN A 542 11.86 28.68 23.48
C ASN A 542 10.92 28.24 22.35
N PRO A 543 10.86 26.94 22.01
CA PRO A 543 10.14 26.44 20.84
C PRO A 543 8.64 26.77 20.85
N ILE A 544 8.01 26.79 22.03
CA ILE A 544 6.56 27.01 22.20
C ILE A 544 6.24 28.46 22.57
N HIS A 545 7.05 29.11 23.40
CA HIS A 545 6.74 30.47 23.91
C HIS A 545 7.51 31.60 23.20
N GLY A 546 8.42 31.28 22.28
CA GLY A 546 9.17 32.25 21.48
C GLY A 546 8.41 32.75 20.24
N ARG A 547 9.16 33.16 19.22
CA ARG A 547 8.65 33.64 17.92
C ARG A 547 8.11 32.54 17.02
N ARG A 548 8.37 31.27 17.36
CA ARG A 548 7.86 30.08 16.66
C ARG A 548 8.19 30.10 15.16
N TRP A 549 9.39 30.56 14.81
CA TRP A 549 9.80 30.66 13.41
C TRP A 549 9.78 29.29 12.70
N TRP A 550 10.23 28.26 13.40
CA TRP A 550 10.26 26.88 12.91
C TRP A 550 8.91 26.32 12.44
N THR A 551 7.77 26.84 12.95
CA THR A 551 6.43 26.33 12.58
C THR A 551 6.01 26.76 11.18
N LYS A 552 6.69 27.75 10.58
CA LYS A 552 6.42 28.22 9.21
C LYS A 552 7.13 27.40 8.14
N ALA A 553 7.98 26.46 8.53
CA ALA A 553 8.71 25.57 7.63
C ALA A 553 7.78 24.56 6.95
N ASP A 554 8.19 24.02 5.80
CA ASP A 554 7.46 22.93 5.12
C ASP A 554 7.46 21.64 5.97
N ASP A 555 8.59 21.38 6.66
CA ASP A 555 8.80 20.26 7.57
C ASP A 555 9.18 20.75 8.98
N PRO A 556 8.20 21.18 9.79
CA PRO A 556 8.43 21.92 11.02
C PRO A 556 9.16 21.11 12.10
N TRP A 557 8.83 19.83 12.31
CA TRP A 557 9.47 19.06 13.39
C TRP A 557 10.93 18.73 13.09
N GLN A 558 11.25 18.41 11.83
CA GLN A 558 12.64 18.24 11.38
C GLN A 558 13.40 19.58 11.42
N CYS A 559 12.74 20.70 11.06
CA CYS A 559 13.31 22.04 11.14
C CYS A 559 13.68 22.39 12.59
N LEU A 560 12.79 22.13 13.55
CA LEU A 560 13.06 22.33 14.97
C LEU A 560 14.24 21.48 15.46
N ALA A 561 14.28 20.19 15.08
CA ALA A 561 15.39 19.30 15.41
C ALA A 561 16.73 19.88 14.92
N THR A 562 16.74 20.40 13.68
CA THR A 562 17.92 21.01 13.08
C THR A 562 18.30 22.33 13.75
N CYS A 563 17.32 23.15 14.16
CA CYS A 563 17.59 24.39 14.92
C CYS A 563 18.28 24.09 16.25
N MET A 564 17.80 23.08 16.97
CA MET A 564 18.39 22.63 18.24
C MET A 564 19.83 22.12 18.05
N GLU A 565 20.06 21.31 17.01
CA GLU A 565 21.39 20.77 16.70
C GLU A 565 22.37 21.88 16.26
N LEU A 566 21.92 22.82 15.42
CA LEU A 566 22.75 23.92 14.95
C LEU A 566 23.13 24.88 16.08
N LYS A 567 22.20 25.18 17.00
CA LYS A 567 22.51 25.95 18.21
C LYS A 567 23.58 25.24 19.04
N ALA A 568 23.39 23.95 19.33
CA ALA A 568 24.35 23.17 20.13
C ALA A 568 25.74 23.12 19.49
N ALA A 569 25.80 22.98 18.16
CA ALA A 569 27.07 23.03 17.42
C ALA A 569 27.75 24.40 17.54
N LEU A 570 27.01 25.50 17.36
CA LEU A 570 27.57 26.86 17.39
C LEU A 570 27.96 27.35 18.80
N GLU A 571 27.33 26.82 19.85
CA GLU A 571 27.68 27.11 21.25
C GLU A 571 28.83 26.21 21.77
N SER A 572 29.20 25.16 21.05
CA SER A 572 30.31 24.29 21.42
C SER A 572 31.67 25.02 21.31
N PRO A 573 32.71 24.59 22.05
CA PRO A 573 34.03 25.23 22.00
C PRO A 573 34.64 25.30 20.58
N ASN A 574 34.38 24.28 19.77
CA ASN A 574 34.71 24.24 18.35
C ASN A 574 33.55 23.60 17.56
N PRO A 575 32.78 24.37 16.77
CA PRO A 575 31.66 23.83 15.99
C PRO A 575 32.04 22.71 15.01
N TYR A 576 33.30 22.62 14.59
CA TYR A 576 33.75 21.57 13.68
C TYR A 576 33.96 20.21 14.37
N ASP A 577 34.26 20.20 15.67
CA ASP A 577 34.45 18.97 16.44
C ASP A 577 33.16 18.48 17.09
N TYR A 578 32.07 19.25 16.98
CA TYR A 578 30.77 18.88 17.52
C TYR A 578 30.27 17.57 16.91
N GLU A 579 29.98 16.59 17.77
CA GLU A 579 29.45 15.28 17.37
C GLU A 579 27.95 15.38 17.08
N CYS A 580 27.60 15.46 15.81
CA CYS A 580 26.22 15.55 15.34
C CYS A 580 25.67 14.15 15.02
N ALA A 581 24.47 13.86 15.52
CA ALA A 581 23.74 12.63 15.25
C ALA A 581 22.54 12.82 14.31
N LEU A 582 22.25 14.07 13.91
CA LEU A 582 21.10 14.37 13.07
C LEU A 582 21.37 13.90 11.62
N PRO A 583 20.46 13.13 11.01
CA PRO A 583 20.57 12.78 9.60
C PRO A 583 20.42 14.03 8.73
N VAL A 584 21.24 14.13 7.68
CA VAL A 584 21.05 15.11 6.61
C VAL A 584 20.57 14.39 5.36
N HIS A 585 19.53 14.94 4.73
CA HIS A 585 18.85 14.32 3.60
C HIS A 585 19.38 14.87 2.27
N GLN A 586 19.55 13.99 1.28
CA GLN A 586 19.67 14.38 -0.12
C GLN A 586 18.56 13.72 -0.93
N ASP A 587 17.77 14.52 -1.65
CA ASP A 587 16.57 14.07 -2.35
C ASP A 587 16.75 14.15 -3.86
N GLY A 588 16.32 13.11 -4.58
CA GLY A 588 16.25 13.14 -6.04
C GLY A 588 15.13 14.04 -6.55
N THR A 589 15.43 14.99 -7.43
CA THR A 589 14.41 15.87 -8.02
C THR A 589 13.56 15.09 -9.03
N CYS A 590 12.41 14.58 -8.59
CA CYS A 590 11.52 13.72 -9.37
C CYS A 590 12.26 12.49 -9.93
N ASN A 591 12.74 11.65 -9.01
CA ASN A 591 13.59 10.48 -9.30
C ASN A 591 13.07 9.59 -10.46
N GLY A 592 11.75 9.36 -10.55
CA GLY A 592 11.17 8.63 -11.69
C GLY A 592 11.47 9.25 -13.07
N LEU A 593 11.42 10.59 -13.20
CA LEU A 593 11.82 11.28 -14.43
C LEU A 593 13.35 11.24 -14.64
N GLN A 594 14.14 11.21 -13.56
CA GLN A 594 15.60 11.04 -13.66
C GLN A 594 15.93 9.67 -14.29
N HIS A 595 15.31 8.58 -13.84
CA HIS A 595 15.50 7.27 -14.47
C HIS A 595 15.03 7.28 -15.93
N TYR A 596 13.88 7.86 -16.23
CA TYR A 596 13.39 7.93 -17.60
C TYR A 596 14.30 8.74 -18.53
N ALA A 597 14.79 9.90 -18.09
CA ALA A 597 15.69 10.72 -18.89
C ALA A 597 17.04 10.01 -19.13
N ALA A 598 17.55 9.26 -18.16
CA ALA A 598 18.76 8.45 -18.31
C ALA A 598 18.59 7.27 -19.28
N LEU A 599 17.42 6.61 -19.23
CA LEU A 599 17.08 5.51 -20.15
C LEU A 599 16.81 6.01 -21.57
N GLY A 600 15.97 7.05 -21.70
CA GLY A 600 15.53 7.63 -22.96
C GLY A 600 16.58 8.51 -23.64
N GLY A 601 17.58 8.99 -22.89
CA GLY A 601 18.60 9.90 -23.41
C GLY A 601 18.06 11.30 -23.71
N ASP A 602 17.04 11.75 -22.97
CA ASP A 602 16.34 13.03 -23.17
C ASP A 602 17.17 14.22 -22.63
N ALA A 603 17.98 14.87 -23.46
CA ALA A 603 18.91 15.93 -23.00
C ALA A 603 18.21 17.14 -22.34
N GLN A 604 17.11 17.63 -22.92
CA GLN A 604 16.35 18.74 -22.33
C GLN A 604 15.67 18.33 -21.02
N GLY A 605 15.08 17.14 -20.98
CA GLY A 605 14.50 16.56 -19.78
C GLY A 605 15.53 16.37 -18.68
N ALA A 606 16.71 15.81 -19.01
CA ALA A 606 17.83 15.58 -18.10
C ALA A 606 18.29 16.87 -17.40
N LYS A 607 18.32 18.00 -18.11
CA LYS A 607 18.62 19.31 -17.51
C LYS A 607 17.55 19.77 -16.52
N GLN A 608 16.27 19.53 -16.79
CA GLN A 608 15.17 19.94 -15.91
C GLN A 608 15.04 19.10 -14.63
N VAL A 609 15.64 17.90 -14.62
CA VAL A 609 15.66 16.99 -13.46
C VAL A 609 17.05 16.86 -12.84
N ASN A 610 17.94 17.83 -13.10
CA ASN A 610 19.27 17.96 -12.51
C ASN A 610 20.23 16.80 -12.78
N LEU A 611 20.03 16.03 -13.86
CA LEU A 611 21.02 15.04 -14.31
C LEU A 611 22.21 15.71 -15.01
N ASP A 612 21.95 16.80 -15.74
CA ASP A 612 23.00 17.59 -16.39
C ASP A 612 23.46 18.75 -15.49
N VAL A 613 24.61 19.33 -15.82
CA VAL A 613 25.21 20.43 -15.07
C VAL A 613 24.36 21.71 -15.23
N THR A 614 23.89 22.24 -14.11
CA THR A 614 23.17 23.51 -14.03
C THR A 614 23.83 24.44 -13.02
N GLU A 615 23.73 25.75 -13.24
CA GLU A 615 24.22 26.76 -12.28
C GLU A 615 23.37 26.82 -11.02
N ARG A 616 22.06 26.55 -11.15
CA ARG A 616 21.10 26.51 -10.06
C ARG A 616 20.26 25.23 -10.15
N PRO A 617 19.65 24.76 -9.04
CA PRO A 617 18.73 23.63 -9.09
C PRO A 617 17.59 23.92 -10.07
N ALA A 618 17.42 23.07 -11.08
CA ALA A 618 16.27 23.13 -11.96
C ALA A 618 15.01 22.58 -11.25
N ASP A 619 13.86 23.14 -11.60
CA ASP A 619 12.56 22.74 -11.06
C ASP A 619 11.60 22.39 -12.20
N VAL A 620 11.60 21.10 -12.57
CA VAL A 620 10.76 20.55 -13.64
C VAL A 620 9.28 20.94 -13.49
N TYR A 621 8.78 21.08 -12.27
CA TYR A 621 7.39 21.44 -12.01
C TYR A 621 7.07 22.88 -12.45
N THR A 622 7.93 23.85 -12.11
CA THR A 622 7.77 25.23 -12.58
C THR A 622 7.96 25.32 -14.09
N TYR A 623 8.92 24.57 -14.64
CA TYR A 623 9.13 24.52 -16.08
C TYR A 623 7.87 24.01 -16.82
N VAL A 624 7.28 22.89 -16.37
CA VAL A 624 6.03 22.37 -16.95
C VAL A 624 4.86 23.33 -16.73
N ALA A 625 4.75 23.97 -15.57
CA ALA A 625 3.72 24.99 -15.33
C ALA A 625 3.80 26.12 -16.36
N ASN A 626 5.01 26.62 -16.65
CA ASN A 626 5.24 27.65 -17.64
C ASN A 626 4.93 27.17 -19.07
N MET A 627 5.27 25.92 -19.42
CA MET A 627 4.90 25.33 -20.71
C MET A 627 3.38 25.24 -20.88
N VAL A 628 2.67 24.83 -19.81
CA VAL A 628 1.20 24.74 -19.81
C VAL A 628 0.60 26.14 -19.98
N GLU A 629 1.08 27.13 -19.24
CA GLU A 629 0.63 28.52 -19.37
C GLU A 629 0.84 29.04 -20.80
N GLN A 630 2.01 28.79 -21.39
CA GLN A 630 2.28 29.17 -22.79
C GLN A 630 1.31 28.49 -23.77
N SER A 631 1.06 27.20 -23.61
CA SER A 631 0.09 26.46 -24.43
C SER A 631 -1.36 26.93 -24.23
N MET A 632 -1.68 27.49 -23.07
CA MET A 632 -2.99 28.06 -22.77
C MET A 632 -3.16 29.46 -23.35
N ILE A 633 -2.10 30.26 -23.45
CA ILE A 633 -2.14 31.57 -24.14
C ILE A 633 -2.56 31.38 -25.60
N GLU A 634 -2.02 30.37 -26.28
CA GLU A 634 -2.41 30.04 -27.67
C GLU A 634 -3.88 29.63 -27.79
N ASP A 635 -4.41 28.89 -26.82
CA ASP A 635 -5.82 28.47 -26.83
C ASP A 635 -6.77 29.62 -26.46
N ARG A 636 -6.30 30.54 -25.60
CA ARG A 636 -7.02 31.78 -25.29
C ARG A 636 -7.15 32.66 -26.52
N GLU A 637 -6.12 32.76 -27.35
CA GLU A 637 -6.19 33.46 -28.64
C GLU A 637 -7.19 32.81 -29.61
N LYS A 638 -7.38 31.49 -29.50
CA LYS A 638 -8.40 30.72 -30.26
C LYS A 638 -9.81 30.82 -29.64
N GLY A 639 -9.97 31.53 -28.53
CA GLY A 639 -11.25 31.74 -27.86
C GLY A 639 -11.70 30.60 -26.93
N ASP A 640 -10.78 29.78 -26.42
CA ASP A 640 -11.12 28.75 -25.45
C ASP A 640 -11.54 29.36 -24.10
N TYR A 641 -12.68 28.90 -23.59
CA TYR A 641 -13.29 29.41 -22.37
C TYR A 641 -12.45 29.09 -21.11
N PHE A 642 -11.97 27.85 -20.98
CA PHE A 642 -11.20 27.43 -19.81
C PHE A 642 -9.80 28.03 -19.81
N ALA A 643 -9.18 28.15 -20.99
CA ALA A 643 -7.90 28.86 -21.15
C ALA A 643 -7.99 30.31 -20.66
N THR A 644 -9.09 30.99 -20.96
CA THR A 644 -9.34 32.37 -20.50
C THR A 644 -9.57 32.42 -18.98
N LEU A 645 -10.35 31.49 -18.43
CA LEU A 645 -10.66 31.43 -17.00
C LEU A 645 -9.43 31.15 -16.11
N LEU A 646 -8.49 30.37 -16.65
CA LEU A 646 -7.33 29.84 -15.94
C LEU A 646 -6.01 30.60 -16.23
N SER A 647 -6.02 31.56 -17.15
CA SER A 647 -4.83 32.33 -17.50
C SER A 647 -4.27 33.10 -16.30
N GLY A 648 -2.96 33.00 -16.09
CA GLY A 648 -2.24 33.54 -14.94
C GLY A 648 -2.48 32.78 -13.64
N LYS A 649 -3.23 31.68 -13.68
CA LYS A 649 -3.58 30.88 -12.49
C LYS A 649 -2.82 29.56 -12.43
N ILE A 650 -2.09 29.11 -13.45
CA ILE A 650 -1.38 27.82 -13.36
C ILE A 650 -0.04 28.00 -12.64
N ALA A 651 0.01 27.54 -11.40
CA ALA A 651 1.21 27.60 -10.56
C ALA A 651 1.83 26.21 -10.34
N ARG A 652 3.10 26.16 -9.94
CA ARG A 652 3.86 24.96 -9.57
C ARG A 652 3.04 23.99 -8.70
N LYS A 653 2.36 24.49 -7.67
CA LYS A 653 1.57 23.67 -6.72
C LYS A 653 0.44 22.89 -7.40
N VAL A 654 -0.19 23.45 -8.43
CA VAL A 654 -1.29 22.81 -9.17
C VAL A 654 -0.80 21.60 -9.97
N VAL A 655 0.36 21.73 -10.63
CA VAL A 655 0.87 20.69 -11.53
C VAL A 655 1.80 19.69 -10.85
N LYS A 656 2.41 20.04 -9.70
CA LYS A 656 3.43 19.24 -9.00
C LYS A 656 3.01 17.78 -8.81
N GLN A 657 1.80 17.55 -8.27
CA GLN A 657 1.32 16.20 -7.97
C GLN A 657 1.11 15.38 -9.26
N THR A 658 0.54 16.00 -10.30
CA THR A 658 0.30 15.34 -11.59
C THR A 658 1.59 15.01 -12.31
N VAL A 659 2.54 15.94 -12.39
CA VAL A 659 3.86 15.69 -12.99
C VAL A 659 4.59 14.57 -12.24
N MET A 660 4.59 14.60 -10.92
CA MET A 660 5.23 13.58 -10.08
C MET A 660 4.60 12.20 -10.25
N THR A 661 3.28 12.11 -10.42
CA THR A 661 2.57 10.82 -10.51
C THR A 661 2.46 10.29 -11.94
N THR A 662 2.67 11.11 -12.96
CA THR A 662 2.59 10.69 -14.38
C THR A 662 3.63 9.64 -14.72
N VAL A 663 4.86 9.80 -14.26
CA VAL A 663 5.91 8.77 -14.41
C VAL A 663 5.60 7.46 -13.69
N TYR A 664 4.71 7.54 -12.69
CA TYR A 664 4.24 6.40 -11.92
C TYR A 664 2.89 5.86 -12.39
N GLY A 665 2.49 6.18 -13.63
CA GLY A 665 1.36 5.54 -14.30
C GLY A 665 0.00 6.14 -13.95
N VAL A 666 -0.06 7.41 -13.54
CA VAL A 666 -1.34 8.11 -13.36
C VAL A 666 -2.11 8.13 -14.67
N THR A 667 -3.41 7.84 -14.61
CA THR A 667 -4.30 7.96 -15.78
C THR A 667 -4.77 9.41 -15.93
N TYR A 668 -5.37 9.73 -17.08
CA TYR A 668 -5.99 11.04 -17.30
C TYR A 668 -7.04 11.38 -16.22
N ILE A 669 -7.84 10.40 -15.80
CA ILE A 669 -8.86 10.56 -14.76
C ILE A 669 -8.20 10.91 -13.41
N GLY A 670 -7.16 10.16 -13.02
CA GLY A 670 -6.41 10.44 -11.81
C GLY A 670 -5.69 11.79 -11.85
N ALA A 671 -5.12 12.17 -13.00
CA ALA A 671 -4.51 13.48 -13.20
C ALA A 671 -5.51 14.62 -13.02
N ARG A 672 -6.72 14.48 -13.62
CA ARG A 672 -7.83 15.43 -13.46
C ARG A 672 -8.20 15.58 -12.00
N GLU A 673 -8.42 14.49 -11.27
CA GLU A 673 -8.83 14.53 -9.85
C GLU A 673 -7.79 15.21 -8.96
N GLN A 674 -6.50 14.96 -9.20
CA GLN A 674 -5.43 15.63 -8.49
C GLN A 674 -5.45 17.14 -8.72
N ILE A 675 -5.62 17.57 -9.97
CA ILE A 675 -5.72 18.99 -10.32
C ILE A 675 -7.00 19.59 -9.75
N GLU A 676 -8.13 18.91 -9.84
CA GLU A 676 -9.41 19.35 -9.30
C GLU A 676 -9.32 19.60 -7.80
N LYS A 677 -8.64 18.72 -7.06
CA LYS A 677 -8.37 18.92 -5.64
C LYS A 677 -7.55 20.20 -5.40
N GLN A 678 -6.46 20.42 -6.15
CA GLN A 678 -5.64 21.62 -6.01
C GLN A 678 -6.39 22.91 -6.38
N LEU A 679 -7.29 22.86 -7.36
CA LEU A 679 -8.14 24.00 -7.74
C LEU A 679 -9.21 24.29 -6.66
N LYS A 680 -9.84 23.25 -6.09
CA LYS A 680 -10.79 23.39 -4.99
C LYS A 680 -10.13 23.97 -3.74
N ASP A 681 -8.93 23.52 -3.40
CA ASP A 681 -8.17 23.98 -2.24
C ASP A 681 -7.79 25.46 -2.34
N ARG A 682 -7.68 26.00 -3.56
CA ARG A 682 -7.42 27.43 -3.79
C ARG A 682 -8.67 28.30 -3.69
N GLY A 683 -9.83 27.76 -4.05
CA GLY A 683 -11.11 28.47 -3.95
C GLY A 683 -11.30 29.64 -4.94
N ASP A 684 -10.44 29.78 -5.95
CA ASP A 684 -10.48 30.87 -6.95
C ASP A 684 -11.30 30.54 -8.22
N ILE A 685 -11.89 29.34 -8.27
CA ILE A 685 -12.76 28.85 -9.33
C ILE A 685 -14.03 28.29 -8.68
N SER A 686 -15.19 28.52 -9.29
CA SER A 686 -16.44 27.98 -8.78
C SER A 686 -16.42 26.45 -8.77
N ALA A 687 -17.06 25.83 -7.77
CA ALA A 687 -17.08 24.37 -7.64
C ALA A 687 -17.69 23.67 -8.87
N GLU A 688 -18.59 24.35 -9.60
CA GLU A 688 -19.24 23.85 -10.80
C GLU A 688 -18.29 23.82 -12.01
N GLU A 689 -17.39 24.81 -12.12
CA GLU A 689 -16.43 24.92 -13.22
C GLU A 689 -15.14 24.14 -12.97
N CYS A 690 -14.82 23.81 -11.71
CA CYS A 690 -13.61 23.07 -11.32
C CYS A 690 -13.40 21.77 -12.09
N TRP A 691 -14.48 21.05 -12.39
CA TRP A 691 -14.40 19.79 -13.14
C TRP A 691 -13.95 20.00 -14.58
N GLY A 692 -14.54 20.97 -15.28
CA GLY A 692 -14.17 21.30 -16.66
C GLY A 692 -12.77 21.92 -16.75
N ALA A 693 -12.46 22.81 -15.80
CA ALA A 693 -11.16 23.44 -15.68
C ALA A 693 -10.04 22.41 -15.43
N SER A 694 -10.25 21.49 -14.49
CA SER A 694 -9.26 20.44 -14.19
C SER A 694 -9.06 19.47 -15.35
N ALA A 695 -10.11 19.10 -16.08
CA ALA A 695 -10.02 18.26 -17.27
C ALA A 695 -9.16 18.92 -18.37
N TYR A 696 -9.40 20.22 -18.63
CA TYR A 696 -8.61 20.99 -19.59
C TYR A 696 -7.12 21.07 -19.19
N VAL A 697 -6.83 21.43 -17.95
CA VAL A 697 -5.44 21.51 -17.44
C VAL A 697 -4.76 20.15 -17.45
N ALA A 698 -5.44 19.08 -17.07
CA ALA A 698 -4.88 17.73 -17.10
C ALA A 698 -4.42 17.33 -18.52
N LYS A 699 -5.21 17.65 -19.54
CA LYS A 699 -4.85 17.40 -20.94
C LYS A 699 -3.61 18.18 -21.35
N LYS A 700 -3.52 19.46 -20.96
CA LYS A 700 -2.35 20.31 -21.26
C LYS A 700 -1.08 19.86 -20.55
N VAL A 701 -1.18 19.52 -19.27
CA VAL A 701 -0.06 19.02 -18.46
C VAL A 701 0.51 17.73 -19.07
N LEU A 702 -0.33 16.74 -19.37
CA LEU A 702 0.11 15.47 -19.96
C LEU A 702 0.72 15.65 -21.35
N GLY A 703 0.21 16.60 -22.15
CA GLY A 703 0.81 16.98 -23.43
C GLY A 703 2.22 17.54 -23.26
N CYS A 704 2.39 18.56 -22.41
CA CYS A 704 3.68 19.23 -22.18
C CYS A 704 4.75 18.29 -21.62
N ILE A 705 4.39 17.35 -20.74
CA ILE A 705 5.31 16.33 -20.22
C ILE A 705 5.79 15.42 -21.36
N GLY A 706 4.88 15.01 -22.25
CA GLY A 706 5.21 14.16 -23.39
C GLY A 706 6.17 14.83 -24.38
N ASP A 707 6.06 16.15 -24.55
CA ASP A 707 6.96 16.93 -25.41
C ASP A 707 8.35 17.11 -24.77
N LEU A 708 8.41 17.28 -23.44
CA LEU A 708 9.67 17.43 -22.70
C LEU A 708 10.47 16.13 -22.57
N PHE A 709 9.77 14.99 -22.44
CA PHE A 709 10.36 13.67 -22.23
C PHE A 709 9.90 12.68 -23.32
N HIS A 710 10.29 12.96 -24.56
CA HIS A 710 9.90 12.15 -25.71
C HIS A 710 10.41 10.70 -25.60
N GLY A 711 11.69 10.50 -25.31
CA GLY A 711 12.29 9.17 -25.12
C GLY A 711 11.62 8.40 -23.99
N ALA A 712 11.33 9.06 -22.86
CA ALA A 712 10.55 8.48 -21.78
C ALA A 712 9.16 7.98 -22.23
N LYS A 713 8.44 8.78 -23.03
CA LYS A 713 7.12 8.43 -23.56
C LYS A 713 7.19 7.23 -24.49
N GLU A 714 8.20 7.17 -25.36
CA GLU A 714 8.43 6.01 -26.23
C GLU A 714 8.72 4.74 -25.43
N ILE A 715 9.54 4.83 -24.38
CA ILE A 715 9.83 3.71 -23.48
C ILE A 715 8.57 3.26 -22.73
N GLN A 716 7.78 4.19 -22.19
CA GLN A 716 6.50 3.87 -21.52
C GLN A 716 5.53 3.14 -22.46
N ASN A 717 5.45 3.59 -23.71
CA ASN A 717 4.64 2.94 -24.74
C ASN A 717 5.16 1.54 -25.05
N TRP A 718 6.49 1.39 -25.26
CA TRP A 718 7.13 0.10 -25.52
C TRP A 718 6.87 -0.91 -24.39
N LEU A 719 7.06 -0.50 -23.13
CA LEU A 719 6.75 -1.32 -21.95
C LEU A 719 5.26 -1.71 -21.94
N SER A 720 4.35 -0.75 -22.10
CA SER A 720 2.90 -0.99 -22.06
C SER A 720 2.42 -1.96 -23.14
N VAL A 721 2.92 -1.80 -24.37
CA VAL A 721 2.59 -2.67 -25.51
C VAL A 721 3.13 -4.08 -25.29
N THR A 722 4.39 -4.18 -24.85
CA THR A 722 5.03 -5.47 -24.56
C THR A 722 4.30 -6.23 -23.46
N ALA A 723 3.95 -5.56 -22.35
CA ALA A 723 3.16 -6.14 -21.27
C ALA A 723 1.77 -6.62 -21.74
N ARG A 724 1.13 -5.86 -22.65
CA ARG A 724 -0.15 -6.26 -23.23
C ARG A 724 -0.02 -7.51 -24.10
N LEU A 725 1.04 -7.63 -24.91
CA LEU A 725 1.30 -8.83 -25.70
C LEU A 725 1.59 -10.04 -24.80
N ILE A 726 2.50 -9.90 -23.84
CA ILE A 726 2.82 -10.95 -22.85
C ILE A 726 1.55 -11.46 -22.17
N SER A 727 0.69 -10.55 -21.70
CA SER A 727 -0.56 -10.91 -21.00
C SER A 727 -1.58 -11.68 -21.84
N LYS A 728 -1.48 -11.59 -23.18
CA LYS A 728 -2.35 -12.29 -24.13
C LYS A 728 -1.74 -13.61 -24.64
N SER A 729 -0.49 -13.89 -24.29
CA SER A 729 0.25 -15.07 -24.71
C SER A 729 -0.07 -16.30 -23.87
N ILE A 730 0.05 -17.47 -24.48
CA ILE A 730 -0.22 -18.78 -23.88
C ILE A 730 1.06 -19.62 -24.02
N PRO A 731 1.55 -20.23 -22.92
CA PRO A 731 2.68 -21.16 -22.97
C PRO A 731 2.36 -22.39 -23.83
N PRO A 732 3.35 -22.98 -24.52
CA PRO A 732 3.13 -24.14 -25.38
C PRO A 732 2.61 -25.36 -24.60
N GLU A 733 3.06 -25.59 -23.36
CA GLU A 733 2.66 -26.76 -22.57
C GLU A 733 1.16 -26.76 -22.24
N ARG A 734 0.55 -25.57 -22.16
CA ARG A 734 -0.89 -25.41 -21.90
C ARG A 734 -1.75 -25.62 -23.13
N LEU A 735 -1.19 -25.45 -24.32
CA LEU A 735 -1.88 -25.75 -25.58
C LEU A 735 -1.92 -27.26 -25.84
N GLU A 736 -0.88 -27.99 -25.44
CA GLU A 736 -0.79 -29.46 -25.53
C GLU A 736 -1.67 -30.17 -24.49
N GLY A 737 -1.71 -29.67 -23.24
CA GLY A 737 -2.51 -30.27 -22.17
C GLY A 737 -4.03 -30.25 -22.40
N THR A 738 -4.53 -29.35 -23.25
CA THR A 738 -5.94 -29.33 -23.67
C THR A 738 -6.34 -30.43 -24.66
N GLU A 739 -5.39 -31.24 -25.13
CA GLU A 739 -5.63 -32.35 -26.06
C GLU A 739 -6.01 -33.68 -25.38
N SER A 740 -5.86 -33.79 -24.05
CA SER A 740 -6.11 -35.05 -23.31
C SER A 740 -7.59 -35.27 -22.93
N PRO A 741 -8.22 -36.41 -23.31
CA PRO A 741 -9.61 -36.71 -22.97
C PRO A 741 -9.75 -37.30 -21.57
N GLY A 742 -10.48 -36.66 -20.65
CA GLY A 742 -10.75 -37.29 -19.36
C GLY A 742 -11.49 -36.47 -18.31
N THR A 743 -12.79 -36.26 -18.47
CA THR A 743 -13.74 -36.44 -17.34
C THR A 743 -15.11 -36.81 -17.87
N GLN A 744 -15.59 -37.99 -17.46
CA GLN A 744 -16.82 -38.63 -17.91
C GLN A 744 -18.06 -37.80 -17.51
N SER A 745 -18.87 -37.42 -18.50
CA SER A 745 -20.31 -37.28 -18.33
C SER A 745 -20.99 -38.34 -19.20
N SER A 746 -21.65 -39.27 -18.53
CA SER A 746 -22.32 -40.46 -19.07
C SER A 746 -23.53 -40.14 -19.96
N SER A 747 -23.73 -41.03 -20.96
CA SER A 747 -24.95 -41.31 -21.76
C SER A 747 -25.33 -40.25 -22.82
N VAL A 748 -25.60 -40.55 -24.10
CA VAL A 748 -26.21 -41.74 -24.75
C VAL A 748 -25.60 -41.92 -26.15
N GLU A 749 -25.41 -43.17 -26.56
CA GLU A 749 -24.94 -43.59 -27.88
C GLU A 749 -25.97 -43.29 -28.98
N SER A 750 -25.52 -42.69 -30.08
CA SER A 750 -26.10 -42.91 -31.40
C SER A 750 -24.96 -42.87 -32.43
N SER A 751 -24.73 -44.02 -33.05
CA SER A 751 -23.86 -44.22 -34.20
C SER A 751 -24.38 -43.47 -35.43
N ASP A 752 -23.55 -42.65 -36.08
CA ASP A 752 -23.40 -42.66 -37.54
C ASP A 752 -22.25 -41.76 -38.05
N ALA A 753 -21.47 -42.36 -38.95
CA ALA A 753 -20.69 -41.84 -40.09
C ALA A 753 -19.75 -40.61 -39.95
N GLN A 754 -18.45 -40.91 -40.12
CA GLN A 754 -17.44 -40.23 -40.96
C GLN A 754 -17.47 -38.69 -41.07
N SER A 755 -16.61 -38.03 -40.29
CA SER A 755 -15.95 -36.77 -40.63
C SER A 755 -14.75 -36.57 -39.71
N SER A 756 -13.54 -36.52 -40.27
CA SER A 756 -12.31 -36.19 -39.55
C SER A 756 -12.25 -34.68 -39.27
N SER A 757 -13.16 -34.16 -38.45
CA SER A 757 -13.12 -32.76 -38.03
C SER A 757 -12.12 -32.58 -36.91
N THR A 758 -11.04 -31.87 -37.23
CA THR A 758 -10.10 -31.27 -36.28
C THR A 758 -10.92 -30.60 -35.17
N ARG A 759 -10.84 -31.10 -33.93
CA ARG A 759 -11.63 -30.57 -32.81
C ARG A 759 -11.12 -29.18 -32.46
N PHE A 760 -11.82 -28.16 -32.94
CA PHE A 760 -11.55 -26.76 -32.66
C PHE A 760 -11.69 -26.45 -31.16
N MET A 761 -10.68 -25.81 -30.56
CA MET A 761 -10.79 -25.27 -29.21
C MET A 761 -11.79 -24.09 -29.19
N ASN A 762 -12.76 -24.13 -28.29
CA ASN A 762 -13.71 -23.03 -28.10
C ASN A 762 -12.99 -21.74 -27.66
N LYS A 763 -13.40 -20.58 -28.21
CA LYS A 763 -12.90 -19.23 -27.86
C LYS A 763 -12.92 -18.94 -26.35
N SER A 764 -13.88 -19.51 -25.62
CA SER A 764 -14.00 -19.41 -24.16
C SER A 764 -12.95 -20.22 -23.39
N THR A 765 -12.42 -21.30 -23.97
CA THR A 765 -11.32 -22.09 -23.40
C THR A 765 -9.99 -21.36 -23.61
N LEU A 766 -9.71 -20.86 -24.82
CA LEU A 766 -8.48 -20.11 -25.12
C LEU A 766 -8.31 -18.86 -24.26
N LYS A 767 -9.39 -18.09 -24.04
CA LYS A 767 -9.36 -16.91 -23.16
C LYS A 767 -9.05 -17.27 -21.70
N LYS A 768 -9.37 -18.49 -21.25
CA LYS A 768 -9.05 -18.94 -19.87
C LYS A 768 -7.59 -19.34 -19.70
N GLU A 769 -6.91 -19.69 -20.79
CA GLU A 769 -5.49 -20.07 -20.78
C GLU A 769 -4.53 -18.87 -20.84
N GLN A 770 -5.05 -17.65 -21.06
CA GLN A 770 -4.30 -16.39 -20.99
C GLN A 770 -3.95 -16.02 -19.53
N MET A 771 -2.99 -16.75 -18.97
CA MET A 771 -2.58 -16.68 -17.56
C MET A 771 -1.17 -16.12 -17.35
N THR A 772 -0.48 -15.74 -18.43
CA THR A 772 0.90 -15.28 -18.43
C THR A 772 1.02 -13.87 -17.84
N SER A 773 1.71 -13.74 -16.72
CA SER A 773 2.01 -12.46 -16.07
C SER A 773 3.30 -11.86 -16.65
N VAL A 774 3.47 -10.54 -16.52
CA VAL A 774 4.75 -9.88 -16.84
C VAL A 774 5.74 -10.15 -15.71
N ILE A 775 6.90 -10.69 -16.07
CA ILE A 775 7.97 -11.09 -15.15
C ILE A 775 9.30 -10.60 -15.69
N TRP A 776 10.06 -9.88 -14.87
CA TRP A 776 11.42 -9.45 -15.18
C TRP A 776 12.32 -9.56 -13.95
N THR A 777 13.62 -9.51 -14.17
CA THR A 777 14.61 -9.57 -13.08
C THR A 777 15.29 -8.21 -12.93
N THR A 778 15.44 -7.72 -11.69
CA THR A 778 16.21 -6.49 -11.45
C THR A 778 17.70 -6.72 -11.71
N PRO A 779 18.49 -5.68 -11.97
CA PRO A 779 19.95 -5.81 -12.11
C PRO A 779 20.65 -6.42 -10.88
N LEU A 780 19.99 -6.45 -9.72
CA LEU A 780 20.46 -7.08 -8.48
C LEU A 780 19.99 -8.53 -8.30
N GLY A 781 19.26 -9.10 -9.27
CA GLY A 781 18.80 -10.50 -9.25
C GLY A 781 17.43 -10.74 -8.60
N LEU A 782 16.71 -9.69 -8.18
CA LEU A 782 15.36 -9.83 -7.62
C LEU A 782 14.34 -10.13 -8.73
N PRO A 783 13.61 -11.25 -8.69
CA PRO A 783 12.53 -11.51 -9.65
C PRO A 783 11.30 -10.68 -9.28
N ILE A 784 10.78 -9.94 -10.25
CA ILE A 784 9.56 -9.15 -10.11
C ILE A 784 8.46 -9.79 -10.95
N VAL A 785 7.36 -10.14 -10.29
CA VAL A 785 6.17 -10.72 -10.90
C VAL A 785 4.99 -9.79 -10.66
N GLN A 786 4.32 -9.34 -11.72
CA GLN A 786 3.11 -8.52 -11.59
C GLN A 786 1.90 -9.36 -11.13
N PRO A 787 1.31 -9.07 -9.94
CA PRO A 787 0.26 -9.90 -9.35
C PRO A 787 -1.14 -9.62 -9.93
N TYR A 788 -1.26 -8.86 -11.02
CA TYR A 788 -2.55 -8.37 -11.52
C TYR A 788 -3.31 -9.47 -12.28
N ARG A 789 -4.13 -10.22 -11.53
CA ARG A 789 -5.02 -11.28 -12.04
C ARG A 789 -6.50 -10.88 -11.94
N ALA A 790 -7.33 -11.40 -12.84
CA ALA A 790 -8.78 -11.24 -12.78
C ALA A 790 -9.37 -12.32 -11.85
N THR A 791 -9.17 -12.12 -10.55
CA THR A 791 -9.63 -13.05 -9.51
C THR A 791 -11.15 -13.17 -9.52
N LYS A 792 -11.66 -14.39 -9.72
CA LYS A 792 -13.08 -14.67 -9.58
C LYS A 792 -13.42 -14.86 -8.10
N ARG A 793 -14.42 -14.15 -7.62
CA ARG A 793 -14.98 -14.38 -6.29
C ARG A 793 -15.91 -15.60 -6.36
N LYS A 794 -15.72 -16.53 -5.44
CA LYS A 794 -16.62 -17.67 -5.24
C LYS A 794 -17.50 -17.40 -4.02
N GLN A 795 -18.75 -17.81 -4.12
CA GLN A 795 -19.71 -17.74 -3.04
C GLN A 795 -19.50 -18.94 -2.11
N ILE A 796 -19.16 -18.68 -0.84
CA ILE A 796 -18.95 -19.69 0.20
C ILE A 796 -20.06 -19.57 1.24
N ILE A 797 -20.76 -20.68 1.49
CA ILE A 797 -21.79 -20.79 2.53
C ILE A 797 -21.11 -20.95 3.88
N THR A 798 -21.42 -20.05 4.80
CA THR A 798 -20.97 -20.07 6.20
C THR A 798 -22.18 -20.05 7.14
N SER A 799 -21.97 -20.18 8.46
CA SER A 799 -23.07 -20.18 9.45
C SER A 799 -23.85 -18.85 9.44
N LEU A 800 -23.13 -17.73 9.33
CA LEU A 800 -23.73 -16.40 9.37
C LEU A 800 -24.39 -16.00 8.05
N GLN A 801 -23.67 -16.16 6.94
CA GLN A 801 -24.16 -15.75 5.63
C GLN A 801 -23.39 -16.44 4.51
N THR A 802 -23.77 -16.13 3.28
CA THR A 802 -22.93 -16.47 2.12
C THR A 802 -21.98 -15.33 1.81
N VAL A 803 -20.67 -15.60 1.85
CA VAL A 803 -19.61 -14.62 1.59
C VAL A 803 -18.96 -14.86 0.23
N TYR A 804 -18.59 -13.77 -0.44
CA TYR A 804 -17.84 -13.81 -1.70
C TYR A 804 -16.34 -13.69 -1.40
N ILE A 805 -15.58 -14.74 -1.67
CA ILE A 805 -14.13 -14.80 -1.39
C ILE A 805 -13.39 -15.20 -2.66
N SER A 806 -12.27 -14.54 -2.92
CA SER A 806 -11.30 -14.97 -3.93
C SER A 806 -10.36 -16.01 -3.32
N ASP A 807 -10.12 -17.10 -4.04
CA ASP A 807 -9.10 -18.08 -3.69
C ASP A 807 -7.77 -17.70 -4.39
N PRO A 808 -6.73 -17.28 -3.64
CA PRO A 808 -5.45 -16.89 -4.22
C PRO A 808 -4.68 -18.07 -4.85
N SER A 809 -4.98 -19.30 -4.44
CA SER A 809 -4.36 -20.51 -4.98
C SER A 809 -4.97 -20.95 -6.31
N SER A 810 -6.16 -20.42 -6.66
CA SER A 810 -6.84 -20.78 -7.89
C SER A 810 -6.13 -20.12 -9.09
N PRO A 811 -5.76 -20.90 -10.13
CA PRO A 811 -5.25 -20.32 -11.37
C PRO A 811 -6.33 -19.43 -11.99
N THR A 812 -5.96 -18.18 -12.30
CA THR A 812 -6.85 -17.16 -12.85
C THR A 812 -6.16 -16.43 -13.99
N ILE A 813 -6.95 -15.98 -14.97
CA ILE A 813 -6.45 -15.18 -16.08
C ILE A 813 -5.82 -13.89 -15.56
N VAL A 814 -4.86 -13.35 -16.30
CA VAL A 814 -4.28 -12.05 -15.97
C VAL A 814 -5.22 -10.91 -16.38
N ASN A 815 -5.19 -9.80 -15.64
CA ASN A 815 -5.85 -8.57 -16.09
C ASN A 815 -4.90 -7.83 -17.04
N SER A 816 -5.09 -8.06 -18.35
CA SER A 816 -4.23 -7.49 -19.41
C SER A 816 -4.11 -5.96 -19.33
N GLN A 817 -5.19 -5.25 -19.03
CA GLN A 817 -5.18 -3.79 -18.91
C GLN A 817 -4.31 -3.33 -17.74
N LYS A 818 -4.48 -3.94 -16.55
CA LYS A 818 -3.68 -3.61 -15.36
C LYS A 818 -2.21 -4.02 -15.51
N GLN A 819 -1.91 -5.17 -16.15
CA GLN A 819 -0.53 -5.56 -16.47
C GLN A 819 0.15 -4.49 -17.33
N ALA A 820 -0.51 -4.07 -18.42
CA ALA A 820 0.00 -3.06 -19.33
C ALA A 820 0.19 -1.69 -18.68
N SER A 821 -0.81 -1.16 -17.97
CA SER A 821 -0.73 0.18 -17.37
C SER A 821 0.22 0.25 -16.17
N ALA A 822 0.39 -0.86 -15.44
CA ALA A 822 1.24 -0.88 -14.25
C ALA A 822 2.69 -1.32 -14.54
N PHE A 823 3.03 -1.77 -15.75
CA PHE A 823 4.39 -2.22 -16.05
C PHE A 823 5.40 -1.07 -16.07
N PRO A 824 5.17 0.04 -16.81
CA PRO A 824 6.08 1.18 -16.77
C PRO A 824 6.41 1.69 -15.36
N PRO A 825 5.41 1.95 -14.47
CA PRO A 825 5.73 2.44 -13.13
C PRO A 825 6.40 1.40 -12.24
N ASN A 826 6.03 0.13 -12.32
CA ASN A 826 6.67 -0.91 -11.53
C ASN A 826 8.12 -1.15 -11.96
N PHE A 827 8.40 -1.05 -13.27
CA PHE A 827 9.77 -1.14 -13.79
C PHE A 827 10.64 0.01 -13.28
N ILE A 828 10.17 1.25 -13.34
CA ILE A 828 10.93 2.41 -12.81
C ILE A 828 11.13 2.31 -11.29
N HIS A 829 10.11 1.93 -10.53
CA HIS A 829 10.26 1.69 -9.09
C HIS A 829 11.31 0.63 -8.77
N SER A 830 11.46 -0.39 -9.64
CA SER A 830 12.48 -1.41 -9.46
C SER A 830 13.90 -0.92 -9.73
N LEU A 831 14.07 0.06 -10.63
CA LEU A 831 15.35 0.70 -10.89
C LEU A 831 15.74 1.68 -9.78
N ASP A 832 14.78 2.45 -9.27
CA ASP A 832 14.96 3.31 -8.10
C ASP A 832 15.38 2.50 -6.86
N ALA A 833 14.66 1.40 -6.58
CA ALA A 833 15.04 0.48 -5.52
C ALA A 833 16.44 -0.14 -5.72
N THR A 834 16.78 -0.49 -6.97
CA THR A 834 18.10 -1.02 -7.32
C THR A 834 19.20 0.02 -7.06
N HIS A 835 18.97 1.27 -7.45
CA HIS A 835 19.91 2.37 -7.22
C HIS A 835 20.11 2.64 -5.73
N MET A 836 19.03 2.64 -4.94
CA MET A 836 19.08 2.77 -3.49
C MET A 836 19.92 1.65 -2.85
N MET A 837 19.72 0.38 -3.26
CA MET A 837 20.47 -0.75 -2.69
C MET A 837 21.95 -0.73 -3.07
N LEU A 838 22.28 -0.40 -4.33
CA LEU A 838 23.67 -0.24 -4.76
C LEU A 838 24.37 0.86 -3.95
N THR A 839 23.69 1.99 -3.73
CA THR A 839 24.19 3.10 -2.93
C THR A 839 24.39 2.68 -1.47
N ALA A 840 23.43 1.97 -0.87
CA ALA A 840 23.55 1.46 0.50
C ALA A 840 24.76 0.55 0.69
N LEU A 841 24.98 -0.39 -0.24
CA LEU A 841 26.11 -1.33 -0.20
C LEU A 841 27.47 -0.62 -0.35
N GLU A 842 27.56 0.35 -1.25
CA GLU A 842 28.79 1.12 -1.46
C GLU A 842 29.08 2.05 -0.26
N CYS A 843 28.05 2.70 0.29
CA CYS A 843 28.15 3.47 1.54
C CYS A 843 28.68 2.60 2.69
N GLN A 844 28.13 1.39 2.86
CA GLN A 844 28.59 0.47 3.89
C GLN A 844 30.06 0.07 3.68
N THR A 845 30.47 -0.17 2.44
CA THR A 845 31.85 -0.55 2.10
C THR A 845 32.85 0.55 2.47
N ARG A 846 32.42 1.82 2.36
CA ARG A 846 33.21 3.00 2.77
C ARG A 846 33.01 3.43 4.23
N GLY A 847 32.19 2.70 5.00
CA GLY A 847 31.96 2.98 6.43
C GLY A 847 31.00 4.15 6.70
N LEU A 848 30.16 4.51 5.74
CA LEU A 848 29.12 5.53 5.91
C LEU A 848 27.86 4.90 6.51
N THR A 849 27.26 5.64 7.45
CA THR A 849 25.92 5.32 7.94
C THR A 849 24.92 5.69 6.87
N PHE A 850 24.03 4.77 6.49
CA PHE A 850 23.06 4.99 5.42
C PHE A 850 21.65 4.65 5.89
N ALA A 851 20.72 5.55 5.59
CA ALA A 851 19.29 5.31 5.67
C ALA A 851 18.60 5.90 4.44
N SER A 852 17.41 5.42 4.12
CA SER A 852 16.71 5.88 2.93
C SER A 852 15.20 5.88 3.11
N VAL A 853 14.56 6.95 2.63
CA VAL A 853 13.12 6.98 2.38
C VAL A 853 12.92 6.97 0.87
N HIS A 854 12.99 5.76 0.29
CA HIS A 854 12.92 5.56 -1.16
C HIS A 854 13.97 6.39 -1.91
N ASP A 855 13.59 7.52 -2.51
CA ASP A 855 14.42 8.42 -3.32
C ASP A 855 15.09 9.56 -2.51
N SER A 856 15.00 9.49 -1.18
CA SER A 856 15.66 10.38 -0.22
C SER A 856 16.71 9.60 0.57
N TYR A 857 17.98 9.99 0.45
CA TYR A 857 19.12 9.27 1.05
C TYR A 857 19.77 10.07 2.17
N TRP A 858 20.00 9.42 3.32
CA TRP A 858 20.38 10.08 4.56
C TRP A 858 21.70 9.53 5.08
N THR A 859 22.57 10.43 5.53
CA THR A 859 23.82 10.10 6.25
C THR A 859 24.16 11.24 7.22
N HIS A 860 25.27 11.11 7.95
CA HIS A 860 25.79 12.19 8.81
C HIS A 860 26.23 13.39 7.98
N ALA A 861 26.05 14.61 8.51
CA ALA A 861 26.36 15.85 7.79
C ALA A 861 27.80 15.90 7.22
N GLY A 862 28.78 15.38 7.97
CA GLY A 862 30.19 15.33 7.54
C GLY A 862 30.46 14.38 6.36
N SER A 863 29.57 13.42 6.10
CA SER A 863 29.72 12.39 5.06
C SER A 863 28.90 12.67 3.78
N ILE A 864 28.17 13.79 3.71
CA ILE A 864 27.25 14.08 2.60
C ILE A 864 27.97 14.21 1.26
N ASP A 865 29.13 14.85 1.20
CA ASP A 865 29.88 15.00 -0.05
C ASP A 865 30.32 13.63 -0.62
N GLU A 866 30.74 12.70 0.26
CA GLU A 866 31.13 11.35 -0.11
C GLU A 866 29.92 10.53 -0.56
N MET A 867 28.81 10.57 0.19
CA MET A 867 27.55 9.93 -0.21
C MET A 867 27.07 10.46 -1.56
N SER A 868 27.13 11.78 -1.79
CA SER A 868 26.77 12.41 -3.07
C SER A 868 27.61 11.87 -4.24
N ALA A 869 28.91 11.61 -4.02
CA ALA A 869 29.76 11.01 -5.04
C ALA A 869 29.34 9.55 -5.33
N ILE A 870 29.08 8.76 -4.28
CA ILE A 870 28.59 7.38 -4.38
C ILE A 870 27.28 7.32 -5.16
N ILE A 871 26.31 8.17 -4.83
CA ILE A 871 24.99 8.23 -5.50
C ILE A 871 25.15 8.42 -7.01
N ARG A 872 26.02 9.34 -7.43
CA ARG A 872 26.32 9.61 -8.84
C ARG A 872 27.00 8.41 -9.49
N GLU A 873 28.00 7.83 -8.83
CA GLU A 873 28.75 6.67 -9.33
C GLU A 873 27.85 5.45 -9.55
N THR A 874 26.99 5.11 -8.58
CA THR A 874 26.08 3.97 -8.66
C THR A 874 24.97 4.20 -9.69
N PHE A 875 24.46 5.43 -9.84
CA PHE A 875 23.48 5.74 -10.89
C PHE A 875 24.08 5.60 -12.29
N ILE A 876 25.30 6.09 -12.49
CA ILE A 876 26.04 5.94 -13.75
C ILE A 876 26.29 4.46 -14.04
N ALA A 877 26.74 3.69 -13.05
CA ALA A 877 26.99 2.25 -13.21
C ALA A 877 25.71 1.51 -13.63
N LEU A 878 24.57 1.82 -12.99
CA LEU A 878 23.27 1.23 -13.32
C LEU A 878 22.86 1.52 -14.76
N HIS A 879 22.84 2.79 -15.17
CA HIS A 879 22.33 3.20 -16.48
C HIS A 879 23.33 3.04 -17.64
N SER A 880 24.60 2.75 -17.34
CA SER A 880 25.60 2.35 -18.34
C SER A 880 25.49 0.86 -18.71
N SER A 881 24.74 0.07 -17.93
CA SER A 881 24.71 -1.40 -18.06
C SER A 881 23.70 -1.96 -19.07
N ASP A 882 23.19 -1.12 -19.98
CA ASP A 882 22.13 -1.41 -20.97
C ASP A 882 20.92 -2.19 -20.39
N VAL A 883 20.22 -1.54 -19.46
CA VAL A 883 19.10 -2.13 -18.72
C VAL A 883 17.94 -2.54 -19.66
N LEU A 884 17.62 -1.71 -20.65
CA LEU A 884 16.52 -1.99 -21.59
C LEU A 884 16.88 -3.09 -22.58
N GLY A 885 18.12 -3.14 -23.06
CA GLY A 885 18.63 -4.25 -23.88
C GLY A 885 18.49 -5.59 -23.17
N LYS A 886 19.00 -5.68 -21.94
CA LYS A 886 18.88 -6.88 -21.09
C LYS A 886 17.44 -7.29 -20.82
N LEU A 887 16.55 -6.34 -20.56
CA LEU A 887 15.12 -6.62 -20.37
C LEU A 887 14.51 -7.22 -21.65
N ALA A 888 14.82 -6.66 -22.81
CA ALA A 888 14.30 -7.14 -24.09
C ALA A 888 14.85 -8.53 -24.45
N GLU A 889 16.11 -8.82 -24.10
CA GLU A 889 16.71 -10.16 -24.22
C GLU A 889 16.04 -11.15 -23.25
N GLU A 890 15.85 -10.77 -21.98
CA GLU A 890 15.14 -11.59 -20.99
C GLU A 890 13.74 -11.96 -21.48
N PHE A 891 12.98 -11.01 -22.04
CA PHE A 891 11.65 -11.29 -22.57
C PHE A 891 11.66 -12.24 -23.77
N ARG A 892 12.62 -12.11 -24.67
CA ARG A 892 12.74 -13.04 -25.82
C ARG A 892 13.06 -14.46 -25.38
N GLU A 893 13.94 -14.61 -24.39
CA GLU A 893 14.31 -15.93 -23.87
C GLU A 893 13.21 -16.53 -23.00
N ARG A 894 12.69 -15.77 -22.03
CA ARG A 894 11.66 -16.22 -21.08
C ARG A 894 10.38 -16.64 -21.79
N TYR A 895 9.97 -15.90 -22.80
CA TYR A 895 8.70 -16.12 -23.51
C TYR A 895 8.89 -16.78 -24.88
N LYS A 896 10.02 -17.43 -25.11
CA LYS A 896 10.27 -18.22 -26.32
C LYS A 896 9.24 -19.33 -26.48
N GLY A 897 8.68 -19.48 -27.68
CA GLY A 897 7.65 -20.48 -27.98
C GLY A 897 6.25 -20.17 -27.42
N TYR A 898 6.07 -19.04 -26.71
CA TYR A 898 4.74 -18.60 -26.30
C TYR A 898 3.95 -18.12 -27.51
N LYS A 899 2.66 -18.49 -27.57
CA LYS A 899 1.80 -18.24 -28.71
C LYS A 899 0.65 -17.30 -28.37
N ILE A 900 0.30 -16.39 -29.27
CA ILE A 900 -0.86 -15.50 -29.13
C ILE A 900 -1.92 -15.89 -30.17
N PRO A 901 -3.17 -16.14 -29.75
CA PRO A 901 -4.27 -16.34 -30.70
C PRO A 901 -4.51 -15.07 -31.52
N LEU A 902 -4.60 -15.18 -32.86
CA LEU A 902 -4.84 -14.01 -33.73
C LEU A 902 -6.12 -13.25 -33.35
N THR A 903 -7.16 -13.96 -32.91
CA THR A 903 -8.42 -13.37 -32.40
C THR A 903 -8.24 -12.42 -31.21
N SER A 904 -7.12 -12.50 -30.47
CA SER A 904 -6.81 -11.63 -29.35
C SER A 904 -6.09 -10.34 -29.75
N ILE A 905 -5.63 -10.23 -31.00
CA ILE A 905 -4.88 -9.08 -31.55
C ILE A 905 -5.82 -8.06 -32.22
N ASN A 906 -7.10 -8.38 -32.39
CA ASN A 906 -8.16 -7.66 -33.12
C ASN A 906 -8.45 -6.18 -32.76
N SER A 907 -7.68 -5.51 -31.90
CA SER A 907 -7.91 -4.08 -31.60
C SER A 907 -7.05 -3.19 -32.49
N ALA A 908 -7.68 -2.36 -33.33
CA ALA A 908 -7.02 -1.38 -34.20
C ALA A 908 -5.98 -0.50 -33.45
N LYS A 909 -6.28 -0.12 -32.20
CA LYS A 909 -5.36 0.63 -31.32
C LYS A 909 -4.07 -0.12 -30.97
N LEU A 910 -4.13 -1.44 -30.77
CA LEU A 910 -2.95 -2.25 -30.48
C LEU A 910 -2.05 -2.36 -31.70
N ILE A 911 -2.64 -2.56 -32.87
CA ILE A 911 -1.91 -2.67 -34.14
C ILE A 911 -1.27 -1.32 -34.51
N GLN A 912 -2.00 -0.21 -34.32
CA GLN A 912 -1.46 1.15 -34.49
C GLN A 912 -0.31 1.45 -33.50
N SER A 913 -0.42 0.98 -32.25
CA SER A 913 0.63 1.16 -31.23
C SER A 913 1.85 0.26 -31.41
N LEU A 914 1.70 -0.86 -32.12
CA LEU A 914 2.80 -1.81 -32.37
C LEU A 914 3.81 -1.27 -33.37
N GLY A 915 3.49 -0.21 -34.12
CA GLY A 915 4.40 0.38 -35.11
C GLY A 915 4.93 -0.62 -36.13
N LEU A 916 4.27 -1.78 -36.25
CA LEU A 916 4.60 -2.79 -37.24
C LEU A 916 4.45 -2.10 -38.59
N CYS A 917 5.52 -2.07 -39.38
CA CYS A 917 5.40 -1.81 -40.81
C CYS A 917 4.21 -2.62 -41.28
N LEU A 918 3.15 -1.95 -41.75
CA LEU A 918 1.94 -2.56 -42.28
C LEU A 918 2.24 -3.59 -43.40
N ASP A 919 3.48 -3.61 -43.87
CA ASP A 919 4.07 -4.48 -44.89
C ASP A 919 4.82 -5.71 -44.34
N SER A 920 4.85 -5.95 -43.02
CA SER A 920 5.59 -7.09 -42.43
C SER A 920 4.75 -8.38 -42.55
N GLU A 921 5.29 -9.40 -43.24
CA GLU A 921 4.67 -10.72 -43.32
C GLU A 921 4.80 -11.47 -41.98
N ILE A 922 3.67 -11.83 -41.36
CA ILE A 922 3.67 -12.65 -40.14
C ILE A 922 3.36 -14.10 -40.53
N VAL A 923 4.19 -15.03 -40.07
CA VAL A 923 3.94 -16.46 -40.25
C VAL A 923 2.87 -16.90 -39.25
N ALA A 924 1.68 -17.23 -39.75
CA ALA A 924 0.64 -17.81 -38.91
C ALA A 924 0.90 -19.32 -38.79
N HIS A 925 0.79 -19.85 -37.58
CA HIS A 925 0.86 -21.28 -37.32
C HIS A 925 -0.51 -21.85 -36.96
N ASN A 926 -0.77 -23.07 -37.41
CA ASN A 926 -1.86 -23.90 -36.90
C ASN A 926 -1.54 -24.38 -35.48
N LEU A 927 -2.54 -24.93 -34.78
CA LEU A 927 -2.40 -25.50 -33.43
C LEU A 927 -1.29 -26.56 -33.34
N ASP A 928 -1.15 -27.38 -34.38
CA ASP A 928 -0.12 -28.43 -34.53
C ASP A 928 1.28 -27.90 -34.90
N GLY A 929 1.46 -26.58 -34.97
CA GLY A 929 2.73 -25.93 -35.32
C GLY A 929 3.01 -25.87 -36.83
N THR A 930 2.16 -26.45 -37.67
CA THR A 930 2.34 -26.38 -39.13
C THR A 930 2.15 -24.94 -39.65
N PRO A 931 2.94 -24.48 -40.63
CA PRO A 931 2.75 -23.15 -41.22
C PRO A 931 1.37 -23.06 -41.88
N ALA A 932 0.54 -22.13 -41.42
CA ALA A 932 -0.80 -21.85 -41.95
C ALA A 932 -0.79 -20.78 -43.07
N GLY A 933 0.40 -20.36 -43.50
CA GLY A 933 0.65 -19.30 -44.49
C GLY A 933 1.18 -18.00 -43.87
N THR A 934 1.69 -17.09 -44.71
CA THR A 934 1.99 -15.71 -44.34
C THR A 934 0.73 -14.85 -44.47
N VAL A 935 0.42 -14.07 -43.44
CA VAL A 935 -0.70 -13.13 -43.46
C VAL A 935 -0.14 -11.71 -43.37
N PRO A 936 -0.41 -10.83 -44.36
CA PRO A 936 -0.09 -9.42 -44.22
C PRO A 936 -1.00 -8.81 -43.15
N LEU A 937 -0.40 -8.18 -42.13
CA LEU A 937 -1.14 -7.59 -41.01
C LEU A 937 -2.20 -6.57 -41.50
N SER A 938 -2.00 -5.95 -42.66
CA SER A 938 -2.95 -5.07 -43.33
C SER A 938 -4.30 -5.72 -43.70
N GLU A 939 -4.34 -7.02 -44.00
CA GLU A 939 -5.60 -7.74 -44.30
C GLU A 939 -6.42 -8.04 -43.03
N VAL A 940 -5.76 -8.20 -41.88
CA VAL A 940 -6.41 -8.34 -40.56
C VAL A 940 -7.08 -7.01 -40.13
N ILE A 941 -6.61 -5.88 -40.65
CA ILE A 941 -7.06 -4.51 -40.31
C ILE A 941 -8.26 -4.07 -41.16
N ARG A 942 -8.27 -4.39 -42.47
CA ARG A 942 -9.26 -3.85 -43.43
C ARG A 942 -10.72 -4.27 -43.20
N SER A 943 -11.00 -5.22 -42.31
CA SER A 943 -12.36 -5.75 -42.14
C SER A 943 -13.28 -4.92 -41.22
N ASN A 944 -12.85 -3.79 -40.66
CA ASN A 944 -13.59 -3.11 -39.56
C ASN A 944 -13.53 -1.55 -39.55
N ASP A 945 -13.17 -0.89 -40.66
CA ASP A 945 -12.93 0.57 -40.66
C ASP A 945 -14.16 1.48 -40.39
N ASP A 946 -15.38 0.95 -40.23
CA ASP A 946 -16.59 1.77 -40.07
C ASP A 946 -17.15 1.91 -38.63
N ASP A 947 -16.63 1.18 -37.62
CA ASP A 947 -17.28 1.09 -36.29
C ASP A 947 -16.44 1.58 -35.08
N ALA A 948 -15.39 2.38 -35.31
CA ALA A 948 -14.46 2.79 -34.24
C ALA A 948 -15.04 3.74 -33.17
N ASP A 949 -16.19 4.38 -33.42
CA ASP A 949 -16.72 5.43 -32.54
C ASP A 949 -17.95 5.03 -31.69
N GLU A 950 -18.65 3.92 -31.97
CA GLU A 950 -19.84 3.50 -31.17
C GLU A 950 -19.58 2.32 -30.20
N LEU A 951 -18.55 1.50 -30.41
CA LEU A 951 -18.24 0.35 -29.55
C LEU A 951 -17.41 0.71 -28.30
N ALA A 952 -16.75 1.88 -28.29
CA ALA A 952 -15.98 2.34 -27.15
C ALA A 952 -16.86 2.64 -25.91
N ASP A 953 -18.11 3.07 -26.12
CA ASP A 953 -19.05 3.38 -25.02
C ASP A 953 -19.79 2.14 -24.49
N ALA A 954 -19.90 1.07 -25.28
CA ALA A 954 -20.63 -0.15 -24.89
C ALA A 954 -19.76 -1.14 -24.11
N ASP A 955 -18.51 -1.35 -24.52
CA ASP A 955 -17.55 -2.18 -23.76
C ASP A 955 -17.16 -1.49 -22.44
N GLU A 956 -17.15 -0.15 -22.39
CA GLU A 956 -17.03 0.58 -21.14
C GLU A 956 -18.21 0.33 -20.19
N ALA A 957 -19.42 0.07 -20.68
CA ALA A 957 -20.58 -0.16 -19.82
C ALA A 957 -20.62 -1.57 -19.21
N GLU A 958 -20.20 -2.61 -19.95
CA GLU A 958 -20.15 -3.98 -19.43
C GLU A 958 -18.91 -4.22 -18.54
N ASP A 959 -17.75 -3.63 -18.87
CA ASP A 959 -16.57 -3.73 -18.01
C ASP A 959 -16.61 -2.76 -16.81
N LYS A 960 -17.40 -1.67 -16.82
CA LYS A 960 -17.65 -0.86 -15.60
C LYS A 960 -18.40 -1.65 -14.52
N VAL A 961 -19.22 -2.63 -14.89
CA VAL A 961 -19.88 -3.52 -13.92
C VAL A 961 -18.87 -4.47 -13.26
N SER A 962 -17.81 -4.89 -13.99
CA SER A 962 -16.77 -5.78 -13.45
C SER A 962 -15.61 -5.04 -12.77
N ALA A 963 -15.26 -3.84 -13.25
CA ALA A 963 -14.16 -3.02 -12.76
C ALA A 963 -14.54 -2.30 -11.44
N ALA A 964 -15.80 -1.84 -11.31
CA ALA A 964 -16.32 -1.24 -10.07
C ALA A 964 -16.29 -2.19 -8.86
N GLU A 965 -16.23 -3.51 -9.10
CA GLU A 965 -16.10 -4.51 -8.03
C GLU A 965 -14.64 -4.80 -7.61
N SER A 966 -13.65 -4.35 -8.40
CA SER A 966 -12.23 -4.67 -8.23
C SER A 966 -11.38 -3.55 -7.62
N GLU A 967 -11.94 -2.35 -7.48
CA GLU A 967 -11.31 -1.18 -6.86
C GLU A 967 -11.75 -1.00 -5.39
N GLU A 968 -11.44 -1.99 -4.56
CA GLU A 968 -11.47 -1.81 -3.09
C GLU A 968 -10.05 -1.98 -2.57
N GLY A 969 -9.21 -0.94 -2.75
CA GLY A 969 -7.82 -1.04 -2.32
C GLY A 969 -6.92 0.16 -2.62
N ALA A 970 -7.47 1.34 -2.91
CA ALA A 970 -6.79 2.62 -2.82
C ALA A 970 -7.86 3.72 -2.82
N THR A 971 -7.97 4.44 -1.70
CA THR A 971 -8.64 5.76 -1.52
C THR A 971 -10.03 5.95 -2.16
N GLU A 972 -11.07 5.90 -1.32
CA GLU A 972 -12.46 6.20 -1.67
C GLU A 972 -12.76 7.71 -1.62
N SER A 973 -13.24 8.29 -2.73
CA SER A 973 -14.30 9.30 -2.69
C SER A 973 -14.96 9.45 -4.06
N GLU A 974 -16.19 8.94 -4.24
CA GLU A 974 -17.18 9.32 -5.26
C GLU A 974 -18.50 8.60 -4.85
N GLU A 975 -19.74 9.09 -5.00
CA GLU A 975 -20.35 9.96 -6.02
C GLU A 975 -21.84 10.22 -5.66
N GLY A 976 -22.53 11.07 -6.44
CA GLY A 976 -23.84 10.66 -6.98
C GLY A 976 -24.95 11.71 -7.09
N ALA A 977 -25.51 11.87 -8.31
CA ALA A 977 -26.90 12.26 -8.49
C ALA A 977 -27.50 11.57 -9.72
N ALA A 978 -28.60 10.82 -9.49
CA ALA A 978 -29.38 10.15 -10.53
C ALA A 978 -30.84 10.63 -10.59
N LYS A 979 -31.30 10.63 -11.84
CA LYS A 979 -32.62 10.83 -12.47
C LYS A 979 -33.90 10.51 -11.67
N SER A 980 -34.94 11.27 -12.01
CA SER A 980 -36.36 11.03 -11.70
C SER A 980 -37.14 10.59 -12.96
N LYS A 981 -38.01 9.58 -12.79
CA LYS A 981 -39.01 9.09 -13.76
C LYS A 981 -40.38 9.72 -13.49
N LYS A 982 -41.19 9.99 -14.53
CA LYS A 982 -42.66 9.83 -14.52
C LYS A 982 -43.17 9.48 -15.93
N GLY A 983 -44.20 8.63 -15.98
CA GLY A 983 -44.78 8.09 -17.21
C GLY A 983 -46.19 8.56 -17.55
N ALA A 984 -46.59 8.16 -18.77
CA ALA A 984 -47.92 8.02 -19.36
C ALA A 984 -48.72 9.26 -19.81
N ALA A 985 -48.92 9.40 -21.14
CA ALA A 985 -50.21 9.69 -21.79
C ALA A 985 -50.14 9.55 -23.33
N LYS A 986 -51.20 8.98 -23.93
CA LYS A 986 -51.46 8.82 -25.38
C LYS A 986 -51.66 10.17 -26.10
N GLY A 987 -51.28 10.25 -27.39
CA GLY A 987 -51.81 11.30 -28.27
C GLY A 987 -51.17 11.37 -29.67
N LYS A 988 -51.89 10.91 -30.70
CA LYS A 988 -51.64 11.24 -32.12
C LYS A 988 -51.68 12.75 -32.34
N LYS A 989 -50.75 13.31 -33.13
CA LYS A 989 -50.99 14.33 -34.20
C LYS A 989 -49.65 14.76 -34.82
N GLY A 990 -49.62 14.78 -36.16
CA GLY A 990 -48.46 15.24 -36.92
C GLY A 990 -48.49 16.73 -37.25
N LYS A 991 -47.34 17.26 -37.67
CA LYS A 991 -47.14 17.99 -38.94
C LYS A 991 -45.75 18.63 -38.99
N LYS A 992 -45.10 18.39 -40.13
CA LYS A 992 -44.25 19.28 -40.95
C LYS A 992 -43.14 20.08 -40.26
N LYS A 993 -41.89 19.76 -40.62
CA LYS A 993 -40.89 20.80 -40.93
C LYS A 993 -40.20 20.53 -42.27
N VAL A 994 -39.98 21.67 -42.92
CA VAL A 994 -39.49 21.97 -44.27
C VAL A 994 -38.07 21.43 -44.50
N GLY A 995 -37.78 20.96 -45.71
CA GLY A 995 -36.46 20.48 -46.11
C GLY A 995 -35.73 21.41 -47.07
N ARG A 996 -34.39 21.36 -47.03
CA ARG A 996 -33.41 21.42 -48.16
C ARG A 996 -31.96 21.35 -47.62
N PRO A 997 -30.95 20.98 -48.43
CA PRO A 997 -30.56 19.60 -48.74
C PRO A 997 -29.13 19.28 -48.25
N ARG A 998 -28.82 17.99 -47.99
CA ARG A 998 -27.42 17.55 -47.90
C ARG A 998 -27.27 16.15 -48.53
N THR A 999 -26.20 16.06 -49.30
CA THR A 999 -25.70 15.01 -50.19
C THR A 999 -25.84 13.58 -49.67
N GLN A 1000 -26.27 12.68 -50.57
CA GLN A 1000 -26.29 11.23 -50.38
C GLN A 1000 -24.86 10.68 -50.42
N THR A 1001 -24.43 10.04 -49.34
CA THR A 1001 -23.50 8.91 -49.36
C THR A 1001 -24.14 7.83 -48.50
N SER A 1002 -24.49 6.71 -49.13
CA SER A 1002 -25.15 5.57 -48.50
C SER A 1002 -24.11 4.68 -47.80
N THR A 1003 -24.00 4.78 -46.49
CA THR A 1003 -23.36 3.75 -45.66
C THR A 1003 -24.45 2.78 -45.20
N GLN A 1004 -24.37 1.53 -45.66
CA GLN A 1004 -25.19 0.43 -45.13
C GLN A 1004 -24.60 0.00 -43.79
N SER A 1005 -25.33 0.13 -42.68
CA SER A 1005 -24.92 -0.43 -41.40
C SER A 1005 -25.19 -1.93 -41.37
N PHE A 1006 -24.16 -2.73 -41.07
CA PHE A 1006 -24.30 -4.17 -40.86
C PHE A 1006 -24.65 -4.45 -39.39
N SER A 1007 -25.45 -5.49 -39.15
CA SER A 1007 -25.76 -5.94 -37.79
C SER A 1007 -24.60 -6.73 -37.18
N VAL A 1008 -24.49 -6.75 -35.85
CA VAL A 1008 -23.52 -7.57 -35.07
C VAL A 1008 -23.54 -9.05 -35.46
N GLN A 1009 -24.67 -9.55 -35.96
CA GLN A 1009 -24.81 -10.93 -36.47
C GLN A 1009 -24.10 -11.14 -37.82
N GLN A 1010 -24.07 -10.12 -38.68
CA GLN A 1010 -23.44 -10.18 -40.01
C GLN A 1010 -21.90 -10.05 -39.90
N LEU A 1011 -21.39 -9.22 -39.00
CA LEU A 1011 -19.94 -9.14 -38.71
C LEU A 1011 -19.38 -10.46 -38.14
N LYS A 1012 -20.17 -11.17 -37.33
CA LYS A 1012 -19.81 -12.53 -36.86
C LYS A 1012 -19.72 -13.56 -37.98
N ASN A 1013 -20.50 -13.40 -39.05
CA ASN A 1013 -20.46 -14.29 -40.21
C ASN A 1013 -19.25 -13.98 -41.11
N ILE A 1014 -18.91 -12.71 -41.31
CA ILE A 1014 -17.70 -12.30 -42.06
C ILE A 1014 -16.40 -12.78 -41.38
N PHE A 1015 -16.37 -12.77 -40.04
CA PHE A 1015 -15.24 -13.31 -39.27
C PHE A 1015 -15.11 -14.84 -39.35
N ARG A 1016 -16.23 -15.54 -39.49
CA ARG A 1016 -16.25 -17.00 -39.77
C ARG A 1016 -15.75 -17.31 -41.17
N GLU A 1017 -16.04 -16.43 -42.13
CA GLU A 1017 -15.63 -16.57 -43.53
C GLU A 1017 -14.13 -16.28 -43.76
N SER A 1018 -13.46 -15.54 -42.87
CA SER A 1018 -12.05 -15.12 -43.01
C SER A 1018 -11.01 -16.08 -42.41
N GLY A 1019 -11.42 -17.22 -41.82
CA GLY A 1019 -10.51 -18.35 -41.53
C GLY A 1019 -9.41 -18.10 -40.48
N PHE A 1020 -9.58 -17.12 -39.58
CA PHE A 1020 -8.61 -16.79 -38.52
C PHE A 1020 -8.82 -17.53 -37.19
N GLU A 1021 -9.88 -18.34 -37.05
CA GLU A 1021 -10.13 -19.14 -35.85
C GLU A 1021 -9.12 -20.30 -35.75
N GLY A 1022 -8.41 -20.40 -34.62
CA GLY A 1022 -7.42 -21.46 -34.36
C GLY A 1022 -6.00 -21.20 -34.84
N LYS A 1023 -5.71 -20.01 -35.41
CA LYS A 1023 -4.36 -19.59 -35.83
C LYS A 1023 -3.64 -18.80 -34.74
N PHE A 1024 -2.34 -19.04 -34.63
CA PHE A 1024 -1.46 -18.46 -33.61
C PHE A 1024 -0.24 -17.78 -34.24
N VAL A 1025 0.32 -16.82 -33.50
CA VAL A 1025 1.59 -16.16 -33.81
C VAL A 1025 2.51 -16.30 -32.62
N GLU A 1026 3.81 -16.50 -32.86
CA GLU A 1026 4.79 -16.51 -31.78
C GLU A 1026 4.98 -15.11 -31.20
N LEU A 1027 5.01 -15.01 -29.87
CA LEU A 1027 5.15 -13.73 -29.19
C LEU A 1027 6.46 -13.01 -29.58
N VAL A 1028 7.56 -13.75 -29.71
CA VAL A 1028 8.89 -13.20 -30.00
C VAL A 1028 8.94 -12.45 -31.33
N ASP A 1029 8.18 -12.90 -32.32
CA ASP A 1029 8.14 -12.31 -33.68
C ASP A 1029 7.41 -10.98 -33.73
N ILE A 1030 6.53 -10.71 -32.75
CA ILE A 1030 5.71 -9.50 -32.70
C ILE A 1030 6.11 -8.54 -31.58
N LEU A 1031 7.15 -8.84 -30.81
CA LEU A 1031 7.68 -7.92 -29.82
C LEU A 1031 8.26 -6.67 -30.52
N PRO A 1032 7.81 -5.47 -30.14
CA PRO A 1032 8.30 -4.25 -30.79
C PRO A 1032 9.80 -4.04 -30.53
N PRO A 1033 10.54 -3.47 -31.50
CA PRO A 1033 11.95 -3.12 -31.29
C PRO A 1033 12.09 -2.06 -30.19
N LEU A 1034 13.26 -2.02 -29.56
CA LEU A 1034 13.56 -1.01 -28.55
C LEU A 1034 13.57 0.40 -29.17
N PRO A 1035 13.02 1.42 -28.47
CA PRO A 1035 13.17 2.82 -28.87
C PRO A 1035 14.65 3.21 -28.94
N LYS A 1036 14.99 4.12 -29.87
CA LYS A 1036 16.37 4.62 -29.99
C LYS A 1036 16.69 5.54 -28.81
N LYS A 1037 17.79 5.27 -28.12
CA LYS A 1037 18.30 6.16 -27.07
C LYS A 1037 18.69 7.51 -27.67
N GLY A 1038 18.29 8.59 -27.01
CA GLY A 1038 18.65 9.96 -27.35
C GLY A 1038 20.12 10.29 -27.12
N GLN A 1039 20.45 11.58 -27.14
CA GLN A 1039 21.83 12.07 -27.16
C GLN A 1039 22.45 12.35 -25.77
N PHE A 1040 21.67 12.24 -24.69
CA PHE A 1040 22.17 12.51 -23.35
C PHE A 1040 23.20 11.45 -22.89
N ASP A 1041 24.39 11.92 -22.49
CA ASP A 1041 25.44 11.10 -21.89
C ASP A 1041 25.30 11.09 -20.37
N VAL A 1042 25.07 9.91 -19.81
CA VAL A 1042 24.89 9.69 -18.37
C VAL A 1042 26.17 10.05 -17.58
N ALA A 1043 27.35 10.03 -18.21
CA ALA A 1043 28.60 10.37 -17.52
C ALA A 1043 28.70 11.85 -17.08
N THR A 1044 27.90 12.75 -17.65
CA THR A 1044 27.85 14.17 -17.25
C THR A 1044 27.37 14.37 -15.81
N ILE A 1045 26.59 13.42 -15.28
CA ILE A 1045 26.06 13.41 -13.91
C ILE A 1045 27.17 13.54 -12.86
N LYS A 1046 28.39 13.06 -13.14
CA LYS A 1046 29.53 13.21 -12.23
C LYS A 1046 29.77 14.67 -11.83
N LYS A 1047 29.46 15.61 -12.72
CA LYS A 1047 29.62 17.06 -12.51
C LYS A 1047 28.35 17.76 -12.05
N SER A 1048 27.19 17.08 -12.03
CA SER A 1048 25.94 17.67 -11.55
C SER A 1048 25.93 17.72 -10.03
N LEU A 1049 26.01 18.94 -9.48
CA LEU A 1049 25.96 19.18 -8.04
C LEU A 1049 24.55 19.02 -7.45
N TYR A 1050 23.51 19.16 -8.27
CA TYR A 1050 22.11 19.19 -7.83
C TYR A 1050 21.32 17.92 -8.17
N PHE A 1051 21.99 16.85 -8.62
CA PHE A 1051 21.35 15.59 -8.96
C PHE A 1051 20.51 15.04 -7.77
N PHE A 1052 21.11 15.07 -6.58
CA PHE A 1052 20.49 14.85 -5.28
C PHE A 1052 20.91 16.03 -4.39
N SER A 1053 19.97 16.84 -3.87
CA SER A 1053 20.28 18.15 -3.25
C SER A 1053 19.34 18.60 -2.15
#